data_AF-A0A2E9QNH0-F1
#
_entry.id   AF-A0A2E9QNH0-F1
#
_cell.length_a   1.000
_cell.length_b   1.000
_cell.length_c   1.000
_cell.angle_alpha   90.00
_cell.angle_beta   90.00
_cell.angle_gamma   90.00
#
_symmetry.space_group_name_H-M   'P 1'
#
loop_
_entity.id
_entity.type
_entity.pdbx_description
1 polymer ?
#
loop_
_entity_poly.entity_id
_entity_poly.type
_entity_poly.pdbx_seq_one_letter_code
_entity_poly.pdbx_strand_id
1 'polypeptide(L)'
;MSEVKFFKKKTSRVSTFRDKRLILPKIFVSNASSVRCNHRNKWFGLPDEMFLLVVFVIGLAWRMSMWLVVLSVLPLFLGLAIYPIFRKMDNFHALLDGFVLCSVGGLLILHILPHCLHESGFWGFLALCVGLALPFVLDRFLSGKHEKPRTSATVGLVVFIGVAIHAFLDGMGLSTTNKAQHHSEMLAMAIVLHRLPIGVALAWLLLPQKKWGQALLVAFGIGIFTLFGFFLGKGALSPSQELWLLLFQAMMVGVLAHVLINKPSFLKDRSGPSLRHWGAIGGAIGFALLYLLQQGEHSHQHDHNTVEHAFTMLFSESAPALLLAFLAAGLVHVFLKTASIRWLQRGNHLTQSAKGVAFGLPLPICSCGVLPLYQSLTRAGAPGAAAIAFLVATPELGLDAVLLSLPLLGTELTLARVGAAILAAFSVALFVGPMCASPTAASTTSSAQDKTPLLQRLWSGVRYGYVEMFDKLLPWILFGLLIAAILSPLLPLKTFSTLPAIWQVPLFALLGMPAYVCASGTTPLVAILLVKGLSPGAAIAFLLTGPATNATTFGVLQELHNKRIAMMFAASMFVVSCLLGWGTNALLYTTTFVPKLQHGHEHHHHMSTLQYLSTLGFGALVLASFWRMGPREMLQRLFSSVGHTHGENESDCCGTDDTTSSCCGTETAPKEPSCCGTETAPKESSCCGTETPETAPKESSCCGSKKD
;
A
#
# COMPACT_ATOMS: atom_id res chain seq x y z
N MET A 1 -54.35 -59.91 -11.86
CA MET A 1 -54.45 -60.95 -10.81
C MET A 1 -54.33 -60.21 -9.46
N SER A 2 -55.45 -59.65 -8.98
CA SER A 2 -56.31 -60.16 -7.86
C SER A 2 -55.70 -59.92 -6.47
N GLU A 3 -56.08 -58.82 -5.80
CA GLU A 3 -56.99 -58.74 -4.61
C GLU A 3 -56.44 -59.37 -3.31
N VAL A 4 -56.05 -58.59 -2.29
CA VAL A 4 -56.85 -58.02 -1.16
C VAL A 4 -57.54 -59.07 -0.27
N LYS A 5 -57.20 -59.09 1.03
CA LYS A 5 -58.10 -59.48 2.14
C LYS A 5 -57.77 -58.72 3.44
N PHE A 6 -58.79 -58.63 4.28
CA PHE A 6 -59.14 -57.54 5.22
C PHE A 6 -59.41 -58.12 6.63
N PHE A 7 -59.45 -57.24 7.64
CA PHE A 7 -60.12 -57.33 8.98
C PHE A 7 -59.43 -58.18 10.09
N LYS A 8 -59.50 -57.90 11.41
CA LYS A 8 -59.74 -56.75 12.32
C LYS A 8 -59.77 -57.34 13.76
N LYS A 9 -59.53 -56.48 14.77
CA LYS A 9 -60.30 -56.35 16.04
C LYS A 9 -59.76 -56.95 17.37
N LYS A 10 -59.59 -56.02 18.34
CA LYS A 10 -59.96 -56.02 19.80
C LYS A 10 -59.20 -56.93 20.79
N THR A 11 -58.93 -56.62 22.07
CA THR A 11 -58.93 -55.44 22.99
C THR A 11 -58.54 -55.96 24.41
N SER A 12 -58.13 -55.04 25.31
CA SER A 12 -58.23 -55.07 26.80
C SER A 12 -56.98 -55.57 27.59
N ARG A 13 -56.31 -54.69 28.37
CA ARG A 13 -56.43 -54.36 29.84
C ARG A 13 -55.76 -55.45 30.74
N VAL A 14 -55.01 -55.22 31.83
CA VAL A 14 -54.85 -54.13 32.83
C VAL A 14 -53.65 -54.43 33.77
N SER A 15 -53.08 -53.38 34.41
CA SER A 15 -52.24 -53.31 35.65
C SER A 15 -50.84 -53.98 35.65
N THR A 16 -49.77 -53.44 36.29
CA THR A 16 -49.65 -52.85 37.64
C THR A 16 -48.43 -51.91 37.78
N PHE A 17 -48.53 -51.00 38.77
CA PHE A 17 -47.60 -49.94 39.21
C PHE A 17 -46.41 -50.45 40.06
N ARG A 18 -45.17 -49.93 39.89
CA ARG A 18 -44.34 -49.31 40.97
C ARG A 18 -42.93 -48.83 40.54
N ASP A 19 -42.73 -47.52 40.73
CA ASP A 19 -41.57 -46.77 41.25
C ASP A 19 -40.19 -46.64 40.55
N LYS A 20 -39.95 -45.38 40.11
CA LYS A 20 -38.83 -44.46 40.44
C LYS A 20 -37.45 -44.59 39.75
N ARG A 21 -37.22 -43.72 38.77
CA ARG A 21 -36.34 -42.49 38.80
C ARG A 21 -35.81 -42.20 37.40
N LEU A 22 -36.11 -41.03 36.83
CA LEU A 22 -35.13 -40.15 36.18
C LEU A 22 -35.79 -38.83 35.76
N ILE A 23 -35.02 -37.76 36.00
CA ILE A 23 -35.40 -36.36 36.06
C ILE A 23 -35.16 -35.72 34.68
N LEU A 24 -36.15 -35.01 34.14
CA LEU A 24 -36.03 -33.95 33.13
C LEU A 24 -37.37 -33.17 33.10
N PRO A 25 -37.43 -31.85 33.42
CA PRO A 25 -38.64 -31.09 33.16
C PRO A 25 -38.57 -30.39 31.81
N LYS A 26 -39.46 -30.82 30.90
CA LYS A 26 -39.96 -30.03 29.78
C LYS A 26 -40.77 -28.86 30.34
N ILE A 27 -40.32 -27.64 30.10
CA ILE A 27 -41.13 -26.43 30.28
C ILE A 27 -41.72 -26.11 28.91
N PHE A 28 -43.00 -26.43 28.69
CA PHE A 28 -43.91 -25.61 27.90
C PHE A 28 -45.35 -26.13 28.09
N VAL A 29 -46.26 -25.17 28.30
CA VAL A 29 -47.74 -25.28 28.31
C VAL A 29 -48.38 -25.78 29.62
N SER A 30 -48.74 -24.81 30.47
CA SER A 30 -50.14 -24.55 30.86
C SER A 30 -50.19 -23.70 32.14
N ASN A 31 -50.53 -22.42 32.02
CA ASN A 31 -51.58 -21.81 32.85
C ASN A 31 -51.84 -20.37 32.41
N ALA A 32 -52.80 -20.21 31.50
CA ALA A 32 -53.60 -19.00 31.43
C ALA A 32 -54.72 -19.13 32.45
N SER A 33 -54.51 -18.65 33.68
CA SER A 33 -55.54 -18.16 34.60
C SER A 33 -54.93 -17.93 36.00
N SER A 34 -55.28 -16.79 36.58
CA SER A 34 -54.90 -16.30 37.91
C SER A 34 -53.54 -15.57 38.03
N VAL A 35 -53.49 -14.33 37.55
CA VAL A 35 -52.78 -13.29 38.30
C VAL A 35 -53.76 -12.17 38.58
N ARG A 36 -54.15 -12.13 39.85
CA ARG A 36 -55.00 -11.15 40.51
C ARG A 36 -54.35 -9.78 40.37
N CYS A 37 -55.09 -8.80 39.86
CA CYS A 37 -54.68 -7.39 39.84
C CYS A 37 -54.22 -6.96 41.23
N ASN A 38 -52.92 -6.67 41.37
CA ASN A 38 -52.42 -5.89 42.49
C ASN A 38 -52.02 -4.52 41.97
N HIS A 39 -52.90 -3.54 42.21
CA HIS A 39 -52.64 -2.13 42.03
C HIS A 39 -51.50 -1.71 42.97
N ARG A 40 -50.28 -1.59 42.43
CA ARG A 40 -49.22 -0.64 42.84
C ARG A 40 -47.90 -1.07 42.22
N ASN A 41 -47.52 -0.43 41.12
CA ASN A 41 -46.12 -0.10 40.88
C ASN A 41 -46.05 1.18 40.04
N LYS A 42 -45.92 2.31 40.75
CA LYS A 42 -45.46 3.57 40.20
C LYS A 42 -43.94 3.46 40.00
N TRP A 43 -43.52 2.95 38.85
CA TRP A 43 -42.15 3.11 38.37
C TRP A 43 -42.27 3.68 36.96
N PHE A 44 -41.93 4.97 36.83
CA PHE A 44 -42.16 5.85 35.68
C PHE A 44 -43.62 6.33 35.50
N GLY A 45 -43.91 7.54 35.98
CA GLY A 45 -45.20 8.23 35.85
C GLY A 45 -45.50 8.70 34.43
N LEU A 46 -45.50 7.78 33.47
CA LEU A 46 -45.94 7.99 32.10
C LEU A 46 -47.36 7.41 31.96
N PRO A 47 -48.30 8.09 31.30
CA PRO A 47 -49.60 7.51 30.95
C PRO A 47 -49.40 6.19 30.19
N ASP A 48 -50.30 5.20 30.37
CA ASP A 48 -50.17 3.87 29.76
C ASP A 48 -49.99 3.93 28.21
N GLU A 49 -50.56 4.95 27.58
CA GLU A 49 -50.40 5.32 26.17
C GLU A 49 -48.92 5.63 25.80
N MET A 50 -48.19 6.36 26.65
CA MET A 50 -46.77 6.67 26.43
C MET A 50 -45.86 5.47 26.69
N PHE A 51 -46.20 4.58 27.62
CA PHE A 51 -45.43 3.35 27.85
C PHE A 51 -45.54 2.41 26.64
N LEU A 52 -46.75 2.27 26.08
CA LEU A 52 -46.97 1.53 24.83
C LEU A 52 -46.26 2.18 23.64
N LEU A 53 -46.26 3.52 23.55
CA LEU A 53 -45.50 4.24 22.52
C LEU A 53 -44.00 4.01 22.67
N VAL A 54 -43.45 4.04 23.89
CA VAL A 54 -42.03 3.79 24.15
C VAL A 54 -41.66 2.33 23.84
N VAL A 55 -42.47 1.35 24.25
CA VAL A 55 -42.25 -0.06 23.91
C VAL A 55 -42.43 -0.30 22.40
N PHE A 56 -43.36 0.38 21.75
CA PHE A 56 -43.57 0.32 20.31
C PHE A 56 -42.42 0.96 19.54
N VAL A 57 -41.91 2.13 19.97
CA VAL A 57 -40.77 2.82 19.37
C VAL A 57 -39.47 2.05 19.63
N ILE A 58 -39.26 1.51 20.84
CA ILE A 58 -38.14 0.60 21.14
C ILE A 58 -38.25 -0.68 20.31
N GLY A 59 -39.47 -1.22 20.14
CA GLY A 59 -39.76 -2.38 19.30
C GLY A 59 -39.56 -2.10 17.80
N LEU A 60 -39.90 -0.91 17.33
CA LEU A 60 -39.69 -0.44 15.96
C LEU A 60 -38.19 -0.21 15.69
N ALA A 61 -37.48 0.42 16.62
CA ALA A 61 -36.03 0.59 16.59
C ALA A 61 -35.29 -0.77 16.68
N TRP A 62 -35.80 -1.72 17.47
CA TRP A 62 -35.32 -3.10 17.50
C TRP A 62 -35.52 -3.79 16.14
N ARG A 63 -36.71 -3.63 15.55
CA ARG A 63 -37.06 -4.22 14.25
C ARG A 63 -36.24 -3.63 13.10
N MET A 64 -35.94 -2.33 13.14
CA MET A 64 -35.07 -1.67 12.15
C MET A 64 -33.60 -2.11 12.29
N SER A 65 -33.07 -2.25 13.50
CA SER A 65 -31.67 -2.66 13.73
C SER A 65 -31.38 -4.13 13.38
N MET A 66 -32.35 -5.03 13.58
CA MET A 66 -32.25 -6.43 13.12
C MET A 66 -32.28 -6.53 11.60
N TRP A 67 -32.98 -5.62 10.92
CA TRP A 67 -33.03 -5.59 9.46
C TRP A 67 -31.67 -5.29 8.84
N LEU A 68 -30.84 -4.47 9.48
CA LEU A 68 -29.46 -4.20 9.02
C LEU A 68 -28.59 -5.46 9.08
N VAL A 69 -28.72 -6.28 10.11
CA VAL A 69 -27.99 -7.55 10.20
C VAL A 69 -28.44 -8.49 9.08
N VAL A 70 -29.75 -8.61 8.82
CA VAL A 70 -30.29 -9.43 7.73
C VAL A 70 -29.81 -8.91 6.35
N LEU A 71 -29.89 -7.60 6.13
CA LEU A 71 -29.41 -6.94 4.91
C LEU A 71 -27.91 -7.10 4.73
N SER A 72 -27.12 -7.22 5.79
CA SER A 72 -25.67 -7.48 5.68
C SER A 72 -25.38 -8.94 5.31
N VAL A 73 -26.18 -9.90 5.77
CA VAL A 73 -25.92 -11.33 5.54
C VAL A 73 -26.40 -11.79 4.16
N LEU A 74 -27.45 -11.17 3.61
CA LEU A 74 -28.02 -11.55 2.31
C LEU A 74 -27.03 -11.42 1.12
N PRO A 75 -26.25 -10.32 0.98
CA PRO A 75 -25.23 -10.17 -0.06
C PRO A 75 -24.17 -11.27 -0.07
N LEU A 76 -23.82 -11.84 1.10
CA LEU A 76 -22.88 -12.94 1.20
C LEU A 76 -23.38 -14.18 0.43
N PHE A 77 -24.63 -14.56 0.67
CA PHE A 77 -25.27 -15.68 -0.03
C PHE A 77 -25.50 -15.39 -1.51
N LEU A 78 -25.83 -14.14 -1.84
CA LEU A 78 -25.96 -13.69 -3.23
C LEU A 78 -24.63 -13.84 -3.99
N GLY A 79 -23.50 -13.50 -3.36
CA GLY A 79 -22.17 -13.71 -3.92
C GLY A 79 -21.86 -15.19 -4.20
N LEU A 80 -22.29 -16.10 -3.30
CA LEU A 80 -22.16 -17.55 -3.52
C LEU A 80 -22.98 -18.03 -4.73
N ALA A 81 -24.18 -17.50 -4.89
CA ALA A 81 -25.09 -17.88 -5.98
C ALA A 81 -24.64 -17.34 -7.35
N ILE A 82 -24.00 -16.16 -7.37
CA ILE A 82 -23.52 -15.50 -8.59
C ILE A 82 -22.26 -16.18 -9.15
N TYR A 83 -21.38 -16.70 -8.29
CA TYR A 83 -20.08 -17.24 -8.70
C TYR A 83 -20.13 -18.28 -9.85
N PRO A 84 -21.01 -19.30 -9.87
CA PRO A 84 -21.04 -20.30 -10.95
C PRO A 84 -21.28 -19.73 -12.34
N ILE A 85 -21.97 -18.58 -12.42
CA ILE A 85 -22.30 -17.88 -13.66
C ILE A 85 -21.04 -17.25 -14.24
N PHE A 86 -20.21 -16.64 -13.39
CA PHE A 86 -19.06 -15.84 -13.82
C PHE A 86 -17.70 -16.53 -13.66
N ARG A 87 -17.65 -17.75 -13.11
CA ARG A 87 -16.40 -18.50 -12.85
C ARG A 87 -15.48 -18.72 -14.06
N LYS A 88 -16.00 -18.60 -15.30
CA LYS A 88 -15.23 -18.76 -16.54
C LYS A 88 -14.79 -17.43 -17.15
N MET A 89 -15.23 -16.30 -16.61
CA MET A 89 -14.99 -14.98 -17.17
C MET A 89 -13.79 -14.33 -16.48
N ASP A 90 -12.60 -14.43 -17.07
CA ASP A 90 -11.38 -13.82 -16.51
C ASP A 90 -11.51 -12.30 -16.33
N ASN A 91 -12.20 -11.64 -17.26
CA ASN A 91 -12.52 -10.22 -17.19
C ASN A 91 -13.33 -9.85 -15.93
N PHE A 92 -14.27 -10.71 -15.52
CA PHE A 92 -15.08 -10.46 -14.32
C PHE A 92 -14.26 -10.57 -13.04
N HIS A 93 -13.34 -11.53 -12.97
CA HIS A 93 -12.43 -11.65 -11.83
C HIS A 93 -11.47 -10.48 -11.74
N ALA A 94 -10.92 -10.02 -12.88
CA ALA A 94 -10.09 -8.83 -12.92
C ALA A 94 -10.86 -7.58 -12.47
N LEU A 95 -12.10 -7.41 -12.93
CA LEU A 95 -12.98 -6.33 -12.49
C LEU A 95 -13.26 -6.39 -10.98
N LEU A 96 -13.58 -7.57 -10.45
CA LEU A 96 -13.81 -7.73 -9.00
C LEU A 96 -12.54 -7.48 -8.18
N ASP A 97 -11.37 -7.97 -8.62
CA ASP A 97 -10.10 -7.73 -7.92
C ASP A 97 -9.79 -6.24 -7.86
N GLY A 98 -9.93 -5.52 -8.99
CA GLY A 98 -9.77 -4.07 -9.03
C GLY A 98 -10.77 -3.33 -8.13
N PHE A 99 -12.05 -3.73 -8.17
CA PHE A 99 -13.10 -3.16 -7.33
C PHE A 99 -12.81 -3.36 -5.85
N VAL A 100 -12.53 -4.59 -5.42
CA VAL A 100 -12.22 -4.92 -4.02
C VAL A 100 -10.98 -4.18 -3.56
N LEU A 101 -9.93 -4.13 -4.38
CA LEU A 101 -8.68 -3.48 -4.01
C LEU A 101 -8.86 -1.99 -3.77
N CYS A 102 -9.54 -1.29 -4.68
CA CYS A 102 -9.76 0.15 -4.54
C CYS A 102 -10.80 0.47 -3.46
N SER A 103 -11.93 -0.24 -3.40
CA SER A 103 -12.98 0.03 -2.41
C SER A 103 -12.56 -0.38 -0.99
N VAL A 104 -12.23 -1.66 -0.76
CA VAL A 104 -11.86 -2.16 0.59
C VAL A 104 -10.53 -1.56 1.03
N GLY A 105 -9.54 -1.49 0.13
CA GLY A 105 -8.26 -0.86 0.43
C GLY A 105 -8.42 0.64 0.73
N GLY A 106 -9.26 1.36 -0.01
CA GLY A 106 -9.53 2.77 0.23
C GLY A 106 -10.25 3.02 1.56
N LEU A 107 -11.31 2.26 1.89
CA LEU A 107 -11.97 2.34 3.22
C LEU A 107 -10.96 2.09 4.35
N LEU A 108 -10.15 1.05 4.19
CA LEU A 108 -9.15 0.65 5.17
C LEU A 108 -8.13 1.77 5.41
N ILE A 109 -7.63 2.40 4.35
CA ILE A 109 -6.59 3.41 4.41
C ILE A 109 -7.12 4.80 4.82
N LEU A 110 -8.27 5.21 4.30
CA LEU A 110 -8.78 6.59 4.48
C LEU A 110 -9.62 6.76 5.74
N HIS A 111 -10.31 5.71 6.19
CA HIS A 111 -11.26 5.81 7.31
C HIS A 111 -10.80 4.99 8.52
N ILE A 112 -10.54 3.69 8.33
CA ILE A 112 -10.31 2.78 9.46
C ILE A 112 -8.91 2.99 10.06
N LEU A 113 -7.87 3.02 9.24
CA LEU A 113 -6.48 3.14 9.68
C LEU A 113 -6.20 4.46 10.43
N PRO A 114 -6.58 5.66 9.93
CA PRO A 114 -6.32 6.91 10.62
C PRO A 114 -7.07 6.99 11.94
N HIS A 115 -8.33 6.54 11.99
CA HIS A 115 -9.12 6.49 13.21
C HIS A 115 -8.47 5.57 14.26
N CYS A 116 -8.05 4.36 13.87
CA CYS A 116 -7.35 3.45 14.78
C CYS A 116 -6.06 4.09 15.32
N LEU A 117 -5.22 4.66 14.45
CA LEU A 117 -3.95 5.25 14.87
C LEU A 117 -4.13 6.50 15.73
N HIS A 118 -5.16 7.31 15.47
CA HIS A 118 -5.48 8.49 16.27
C HIS A 118 -5.92 8.11 17.69
N GLU A 119 -6.85 7.15 17.81
CA GLU A 119 -7.41 6.77 19.12
C GLU A 119 -6.48 5.89 19.95
N SER A 120 -5.72 4.99 19.32
CA SER A 120 -4.86 4.03 20.04
C SER A 120 -3.37 4.38 20.04
N GLY A 121 -2.98 5.43 19.30
CA GLY A 121 -1.61 5.96 19.27
C GLY A 121 -0.56 4.90 18.92
N PHE A 122 0.53 4.90 19.69
CA PHE A 122 1.66 3.97 19.49
C PHE A 122 1.25 2.49 19.59
N TRP A 123 0.33 2.15 20.51
CA TRP A 123 -0.11 0.76 20.69
C TRP A 123 -0.94 0.27 19.50
N GLY A 124 -1.73 1.16 18.88
CA GLY A 124 -2.39 0.90 17.61
C GLY A 124 -1.44 0.56 16.49
N PHE A 125 -0.40 1.36 16.35
CA PHE A 125 0.64 1.12 15.35
C PHE A 125 1.33 -0.24 15.57
N LEU A 126 1.65 -0.60 16.81
CA LEU A 126 2.23 -1.91 17.12
C LEU A 126 1.27 -3.05 16.77
N ALA A 127 -0.01 -2.92 17.12
CA ALA A 127 -1.04 -3.90 16.80
C ALA A 127 -1.23 -4.06 15.28
N LEU A 128 -1.22 -2.97 14.52
CA LEU A 128 -1.22 -2.97 13.06
C LEU A 128 -0.04 -3.76 12.49
N CYS A 129 1.18 -3.51 12.97
CA CYS A 129 2.37 -4.24 12.53
C CYS A 129 2.29 -5.74 12.86
N VAL A 130 1.78 -6.09 14.04
CA VAL A 130 1.51 -7.50 14.42
C VAL A 130 0.52 -8.12 13.45
N GLY A 131 -0.57 -7.42 13.14
CA GLY A 131 -1.57 -7.86 12.17
C GLY A 131 -1.01 -8.10 10.78
N LEU A 132 -0.14 -7.21 10.30
CA LEU A 132 0.51 -7.32 8.98
C LEU A 132 1.46 -8.54 8.91
N ALA A 133 2.16 -8.85 10.01
CA ALA A 133 3.08 -9.98 10.11
C ALA A 133 2.38 -11.32 10.40
N LEU A 134 1.20 -11.29 11.04
CA LEU A 134 0.52 -12.48 11.55
C LEU A 134 0.25 -13.54 10.47
N PRO A 135 -0.32 -13.21 9.28
CA PRO A 135 -0.54 -14.22 8.24
C PRO A 135 0.75 -14.87 7.72
N PHE A 136 1.84 -14.08 7.61
CA PHE A 136 3.14 -14.60 7.19
C PHE A 136 3.74 -15.57 8.23
N VAL A 137 3.66 -15.19 9.50
CA VAL A 137 4.12 -16.03 10.61
C VAL A 137 3.30 -17.32 10.68
N LEU A 138 1.98 -17.21 10.58
CA LEU A 138 1.07 -18.36 10.53
C LEU A 138 1.39 -19.26 9.34
N ASP A 139 1.60 -18.71 8.14
CA ASP A 139 1.96 -19.51 6.97
C ASP A 139 3.29 -20.25 7.18
N ARG A 140 4.30 -19.59 7.76
CA ARG A 140 5.60 -20.25 8.08
C ARG A 140 5.47 -21.35 9.14
N PHE A 141 4.69 -21.14 10.19
CA PHE A 141 4.41 -22.17 11.21
C PHE A 141 3.59 -23.32 10.63
N LEU A 142 2.62 -23.00 9.78
CA LEU A 142 1.76 -23.96 9.08
C LEU A 142 2.43 -24.57 7.84
N SER A 143 3.62 -24.14 7.45
CA SER A 143 4.41 -24.72 6.36
C SER A 143 5.61 -25.53 6.87
N GLY A 144 5.70 -25.77 8.19
CA GLY A 144 6.77 -26.56 8.79
C GLY A 144 6.93 -27.96 8.18
N LYS A 145 8.09 -28.17 7.52
CA LYS A 145 8.86 -29.41 7.26
C LYS A 145 8.11 -30.70 6.88
N HIS A 146 6.97 -30.64 6.22
CA HIS A 146 6.36 -31.84 5.64
C HIS A 146 6.00 -31.61 4.18
N GLU A 147 6.71 -32.29 3.28
CA GLU A 147 6.46 -32.44 1.83
C GLU A 147 5.09 -33.06 1.48
N LYS A 148 4.21 -33.29 2.44
CA LYS A 148 2.86 -33.77 2.14
C LYS A 148 1.93 -32.58 1.88
N PRO A 149 1.15 -32.59 0.79
CA PRO A 149 0.14 -31.57 0.55
C PRO A 149 -0.83 -31.57 1.73
N ARG A 150 -0.74 -30.55 2.58
CA ARG A 150 -1.62 -30.42 3.75
C ARG A 150 -3.06 -30.38 3.24
N THR A 151 -3.91 -31.17 3.89
CA THR A 151 -5.32 -31.32 3.52
C THR A 151 -5.99 -29.96 3.44
N SER A 152 -6.82 -29.74 2.41
CA SER A 152 -7.53 -28.46 2.19
C SER A 152 -8.38 -27.99 3.39
N ALA A 153 -8.60 -28.88 4.37
CA ALA A 153 -9.22 -28.60 5.65
C ALA A 153 -8.43 -27.65 6.55
N THR A 154 -7.08 -27.73 6.60
CA THR A 154 -6.28 -26.87 7.49
C THR A 154 -6.27 -25.42 6.99
N VAL A 155 -6.10 -25.24 5.68
CA VAL A 155 -6.21 -23.94 5.02
C VAL A 155 -7.63 -23.38 5.17
N GLY A 156 -8.65 -24.21 4.97
CA GLY A 156 -10.05 -23.83 5.17
C GLY A 156 -10.35 -23.38 6.60
N LEU A 157 -9.74 -24.01 7.61
CA LEU A 157 -9.91 -23.65 9.02
C LEU A 157 -9.31 -22.27 9.35
N VAL A 158 -8.10 -21.99 8.85
CA VAL A 158 -7.45 -20.68 9.07
C VAL A 158 -8.24 -19.56 8.40
N VAL A 159 -8.67 -19.78 7.16
CA VAL A 159 -9.55 -18.84 6.44
C VAL A 159 -10.86 -18.64 7.20
N PHE A 160 -11.47 -19.72 7.71
CA PHE A 160 -12.68 -19.63 8.51
C PHE A 160 -12.47 -18.79 9.77
N ILE A 161 -11.39 -19.01 10.52
CA ILE A 161 -11.10 -18.26 11.75
C ILE A 161 -10.92 -16.76 11.44
N GLY A 162 -10.12 -16.42 10.42
CA GLY A 162 -9.91 -15.01 10.05
C GLY A 162 -11.20 -14.33 9.59
N VAL A 163 -12.00 -15.02 8.78
CA VAL A 163 -13.27 -14.50 8.27
C VAL A 163 -14.35 -14.43 9.37
N ALA A 164 -14.36 -15.36 10.33
CA ALA A 164 -15.25 -15.31 11.49
C ALA A 164 -14.95 -14.12 12.41
N ILE A 165 -13.67 -13.84 12.65
CA ILE A 165 -13.23 -12.66 13.40
C ILE A 165 -13.67 -11.36 12.70
N HIS A 166 -13.46 -11.27 11.39
CA HIS A 166 -13.89 -10.12 10.60
C HIS A 166 -15.41 -9.92 10.66
N ALA A 167 -16.18 -11.00 10.48
CA ALA A 167 -17.63 -10.98 10.55
C ALA A 167 -18.17 -10.53 11.92
N PHE A 168 -17.48 -10.92 13.00
CA PHE A 168 -17.80 -10.47 14.34
C PHE A 168 -17.64 -8.95 14.50
N LEU A 169 -16.58 -8.37 13.93
CA LEU A 169 -16.38 -6.92 13.95
C LEU A 169 -17.42 -6.15 13.13
N ASP A 170 -17.80 -6.66 11.96
CA ASP A 170 -18.92 -6.09 11.19
C ASP A 170 -20.19 -6.04 12.04
N GLY A 171 -20.46 -7.12 12.78
CA GLY A 171 -21.57 -7.20 13.72
C GLY A 171 -21.54 -6.08 14.75
N MET A 172 -20.39 -5.89 15.40
CA MET A 172 -20.20 -4.82 16.38
C MET A 172 -20.39 -3.44 15.75
N GLY A 173 -19.84 -3.21 14.55
CA GLY A 173 -20.02 -1.95 13.80
C GLY A 173 -21.49 -1.66 13.47
N LEU A 174 -22.28 -2.68 13.13
CA LEU A 174 -23.72 -2.53 12.90
C LEU A 174 -24.49 -2.17 14.18
N SER A 175 -23.97 -2.52 15.36
CA SER A 175 -24.65 -2.27 16.64
C SER A 175 -24.58 -0.82 17.12
N THR A 176 -23.53 -0.09 16.73
CA THR A 176 -23.33 1.31 17.10
C THR A 176 -24.24 2.25 16.32
N THR A 177 -24.93 1.72 15.29
CA THR A 177 -25.70 2.53 14.34
C THR A 177 -26.92 3.24 14.93
N ASN A 178 -27.46 2.71 16.02
CA ASN A 178 -28.62 3.27 16.72
C ASN A 178 -28.29 4.45 17.66
N LYS A 179 -27.01 4.76 17.91
CA LYS A 179 -26.60 5.79 18.90
C LYS A 179 -26.23 7.14 18.29
N ALA A 180 -25.87 7.21 17.01
CA ALA A 180 -25.45 8.43 16.34
C ALA A 180 -26.33 8.69 15.11
N GLN A 181 -27.06 9.79 15.07
CA GLN A 181 -28.29 9.91 14.29
C GLN A 181 -28.15 10.15 12.77
N HIS A 182 -26.96 10.09 12.15
CA HIS A 182 -26.82 10.19 10.68
C HIS A 182 -25.53 9.57 10.09
N HIS A 183 -24.41 9.52 10.83
CA HIS A 183 -23.15 8.93 10.34
C HIS A 183 -23.14 7.40 10.28
N SER A 184 -24.07 6.76 10.98
CA SER A 184 -24.12 5.32 11.15
C SER A 184 -24.69 4.54 9.97
N GLU A 185 -25.57 5.16 9.18
CA GLU A 185 -26.25 4.48 8.07
C GLU A 185 -25.28 4.19 6.92
N MET A 186 -24.30 5.08 6.69
CA MET A 186 -23.25 4.87 5.68
C MET A 186 -22.28 3.77 6.06
N LEU A 187 -21.87 3.69 7.33
CA LEU A 187 -21.08 2.57 7.84
C LEU A 187 -21.84 1.25 7.64
N ALA A 188 -23.14 1.22 7.95
CA ALA A 188 -23.96 0.04 7.72
C ALA A 188 -24.06 -0.35 6.23
N MET A 189 -24.23 0.63 5.35
CA MET A 189 -24.28 0.40 3.89
C MET A 189 -22.92 -0.05 3.33
N ALA A 190 -21.81 0.50 3.82
CA ALA A 190 -20.47 0.04 3.50
C ALA A 190 -20.26 -1.41 3.97
N ILE A 191 -20.77 -1.76 5.16
CA ILE A 191 -20.75 -3.13 5.69
C ILE A 191 -21.55 -4.08 4.79
N VAL A 192 -22.74 -3.68 4.35
CA VAL A 192 -23.59 -4.48 3.45
C VAL A 192 -22.91 -4.70 2.09
N LEU A 193 -22.33 -3.66 1.52
CA LEU A 193 -21.84 -3.69 0.14
C LEU A 193 -20.54 -4.48 -0.03
N HIS A 194 -19.65 -4.47 0.96
CA HIS A 194 -18.39 -5.22 0.89
C HIS A 194 -18.57 -6.75 1.09
N ARG A 195 -19.74 -7.20 1.57
CA ARG A 195 -20.04 -8.62 1.77
C ARG A 195 -20.39 -9.39 0.50
N LEU A 196 -20.84 -8.70 -0.55
CA LEU A 196 -21.09 -9.31 -1.85
C LEU A 196 -19.77 -9.83 -2.47
N PRO A 197 -18.69 -9.03 -2.58
CA PRO A 197 -17.38 -9.52 -3.01
C PRO A 197 -16.83 -10.65 -2.14
N ILE A 198 -17.00 -10.58 -0.81
CA ILE A 198 -16.58 -11.66 0.10
C ILE A 198 -17.31 -12.97 -0.24
N GLY A 199 -18.62 -12.91 -0.51
CA GLY A 199 -19.40 -14.06 -0.93
C GLY A 199 -18.88 -14.68 -2.22
N VAL A 200 -18.56 -13.85 -3.22
CA VAL A 200 -17.98 -14.31 -4.49
C VAL A 200 -16.59 -14.92 -4.26
N ALA A 201 -15.74 -14.30 -3.44
CA ALA A 201 -14.41 -14.80 -3.11
C ALA A 201 -14.45 -16.13 -2.34
N LEU A 202 -15.38 -16.28 -1.39
CA LEU A 202 -15.60 -17.51 -0.64
C LEU A 202 -16.07 -18.65 -1.56
N ALA A 203 -17.01 -18.35 -2.45
CA ALA A 203 -17.43 -19.28 -3.47
C ALA A 203 -16.29 -19.68 -4.40
N TRP A 204 -15.47 -18.72 -4.81
CA TRP A 204 -14.29 -18.99 -5.62
C TRP A 204 -13.26 -19.87 -4.93
N LEU A 205 -13.05 -19.71 -3.63
CA LEU A 205 -12.09 -20.53 -2.90
C LEU A 205 -12.58 -21.97 -2.68
N LEU A 206 -13.87 -22.15 -2.38
CA LEU A 206 -14.41 -23.43 -1.90
C LEU A 206 -15.16 -24.24 -2.96
N LEU A 207 -15.77 -23.60 -3.97
CA LEU A 207 -16.57 -24.28 -4.99
C LEU A 207 -15.78 -24.99 -6.10
N PRO A 208 -14.54 -24.61 -6.48
CA PRO A 208 -13.72 -25.41 -7.39
C PRO A 208 -13.49 -26.84 -6.90
N GLN A 209 -13.50 -27.05 -5.58
CA GLN A 209 -13.40 -28.39 -4.97
C GLN A 209 -14.74 -29.15 -4.94
N LYS A 210 -15.80 -28.62 -5.57
CA LYS A 210 -17.20 -29.12 -5.54
C LYS A 210 -17.82 -29.22 -4.13
N LYS A 211 -17.34 -28.45 -3.15
CA LYS A 211 -17.78 -28.53 -1.74
C LYS A 211 -18.82 -27.47 -1.37
N TRP A 212 -19.98 -27.49 -2.04
CA TRP A 212 -21.09 -26.55 -1.75
C TRP A 212 -21.52 -26.54 -0.28
N GLY A 213 -21.58 -27.71 0.36
CA GLY A 213 -21.92 -27.81 1.78
C GLY A 213 -20.93 -27.07 2.69
N GLN A 214 -19.64 -27.08 2.36
CA GLN A 214 -18.63 -26.33 3.14
C GLN A 214 -18.73 -24.83 2.91
N ALA A 215 -18.97 -24.39 1.66
CA ALA A 215 -19.17 -22.98 1.36
C ALA A 215 -20.39 -22.39 2.09
N LEU A 216 -21.51 -23.13 2.11
CA LEU A 216 -22.70 -22.75 2.86
C LEU A 216 -22.47 -22.78 4.38
N LEU A 217 -21.75 -23.77 4.88
CA LEU A 217 -21.40 -23.85 6.31
C LEU A 217 -20.57 -22.64 6.75
N VAL A 218 -19.56 -22.26 5.96
CA VAL A 218 -18.73 -21.08 6.24
C VAL A 218 -19.56 -19.80 6.16
N ALA A 219 -20.39 -19.64 5.11
CA ALA A 219 -21.27 -18.48 4.97
C ALA A 219 -22.26 -18.35 6.13
N PHE A 220 -22.81 -19.46 6.61
CA PHE A 220 -23.68 -19.48 7.77
C PHE A 220 -22.92 -19.14 9.06
N GLY A 221 -21.70 -19.66 9.22
CA GLY A 221 -20.81 -19.31 10.33
C GLY A 221 -20.52 -17.80 10.38
N ILE A 222 -20.23 -17.19 9.23
CA ILE A 222 -20.06 -15.72 9.09
C ILE A 222 -21.31 -14.98 9.59
N GLY A 223 -22.50 -15.42 9.15
CA GLY A 223 -23.76 -14.85 9.61
C GLY A 223 -23.95 -14.94 11.13
N ILE A 224 -23.61 -16.08 11.74
CA ILE A 224 -23.68 -16.27 13.20
C ILE A 224 -22.71 -15.34 13.93
N PHE A 225 -21.45 -15.27 13.50
CA PHE A 225 -20.45 -14.39 14.14
C PHE A 225 -20.83 -12.92 14.01
N THR A 226 -21.42 -12.51 12.88
CA THR A 226 -21.99 -11.17 12.71
C THR A 226 -23.10 -10.89 13.71
N LEU A 227 -24.02 -11.83 13.86
CA LEU A 227 -25.11 -11.70 14.82
C LEU A 227 -24.58 -11.61 16.25
N PHE A 228 -23.59 -12.44 16.59
CA PHE A 228 -22.94 -12.42 17.90
C PHE A 228 -22.25 -11.08 18.19
N GLY A 229 -21.49 -10.55 17.22
CA GLY A 229 -20.87 -9.23 17.32
C GLY A 229 -21.90 -8.11 17.51
N PHE A 230 -23.02 -8.17 16.79
CA PHE A 230 -24.09 -7.18 16.91
C PHE A 230 -24.72 -7.14 18.30
N PHE A 231 -24.93 -8.30 18.92
CA PHE A 231 -25.46 -8.34 20.28
C PHE A 231 -24.44 -7.90 21.32
N LEU A 232 -23.17 -8.29 21.17
CA LEU A 232 -22.13 -7.89 22.11
C LEU A 232 -21.85 -6.38 22.07
N GLY A 233 -21.85 -5.79 20.87
CA GLY A 233 -21.62 -4.35 20.69
C GLY A 233 -22.74 -3.45 21.23
N LYS A 234 -23.93 -4.00 21.54
CA LYS A 234 -24.99 -3.25 22.24
C LYS A 234 -24.68 -3.02 23.73
N GLY A 235 -23.80 -3.82 24.33
CA GLY A 235 -23.38 -3.65 25.72
C GLY A 235 -22.55 -2.38 25.92
N ALA A 236 -22.70 -1.70 27.06
CA ALA A 236 -21.77 -0.64 27.43
C ALA A 236 -20.41 -1.28 27.73
N LEU A 237 -19.40 -0.92 26.94
CA LEU A 237 -18.03 -1.40 27.12
C LEU A 237 -17.38 -0.57 28.23
N SER A 238 -16.60 -1.22 29.08
CA SER A 238 -15.71 -0.51 30.01
C SER A 238 -14.59 0.20 29.23
N PRO A 239 -13.99 1.28 29.75
CA PRO A 239 -12.88 1.98 29.07
C PRO A 239 -11.71 1.05 28.71
N SER A 240 -11.43 0.05 29.54
CA SER A 240 -10.45 -1.00 29.24
C SER A 240 -10.84 -1.85 28.03
N GLN A 241 -12.12 -2.18 27.87
CA GLN A 241 -12.62 -2.97 26.74
C GLN A 241 -12.63 -2.15 25.43
N GLU A 242 -12.88 -0.84 25.49
CA GLU A 242 -12.78 0.04 24.33
C GLU A 242 -11.35 0.09 23.77
N LEU A 243 -10.33 0.20 24.64
CA LEU A 243 -8.93 0.13 24.21
C LEU A 243 -8.59 -1.21 23.54
N TRP A 244 -9.02 -2.34 24.13
CA TRP A 244 -8.77 -3.66 23.54
C TRP A 244 -9.42 -3.81 22.16
N LEU A 245 -10.62 -3.25 21.97
CA LEU A 245 -11.31 -3.27 20.67
C LEU A 245 -10.59 -2.41 19.64
N LEU A 246 -10.10 -1.22 20.02
CA LEU A 246 -9.32 -0.36 19.14
C LEU A 246 -8.00 -1.03 18.71
N LEU A 247 -7.28 -1.66 19.65
CA LEU A 247 -6.06 -2.43 19.33
C LEU A 247 -6.35 -3.63 18.43
N PHE A 248 -7.44 -4.33 18.70
CA PHE A 248 -7.87 -5.47 17.89
C PHE A 248 -8.27 -5.03 16.47
N GLN A 249 -8.96 -3.90 16.33
CA GLN A 249 -9.31 -3.30 15.06
C GLN A 249 -8.05 -2.92 14.27
N ALA A 250 -7.05 -2.29 14.92
CA ALA A 250 -5.76 -1.98 14.29
C ALA A 250 -5.04 -3.25 13.82
N MET A 251 -5.03 -4.32 14.62
CA MET A 251 -4.48 -5.62 14.20
C MET A 251 -5.22 -6.20 13.00
N MET A 252 -6.55 -6.11 12.95
CA MET A 252 -7.35 -6.58 11.81
C MET A 252 -7.10 -5.77 10.54
N VAL A 253 -6.94 -4.45 10.66
CA VAL A 253 -6.48 -3.60 9.55
C VAL A 253 -5.15 -4.12 8.99
N GLY A 254 -4.21 -4.53 9.85
CA GLY A 254 -2.94 -5.11 9.44
C GLY A 254 -3.10 -6.44 8.68
N VAL A 255 -3.96 -7.33 9.17
CA VAL A 255 -4.26 -8.62 8.50
C VAL A 255 -4.92 -8.39 7.14
N LEU A 256 -5.90 -7.48 7.06
CA LEU A 256 -6.57 -7.14 5.81
C LEU A 256 -5.61 -6.50 4.80
N ALA A 257 -4.74 -5.60 5.25
CA ALA A 257 -3.68 -5.02 4.42
C ALA A 257 -2.76 -6.11 3.85
N HIS A 258 -2.34 -7.09 4.67
CA HIS A 258 -1.55 -8.23 4.20
C HIS A 258 -2.25 -9.01 3.08
N VAL A 259 -3.54 -9.33 3.25
CA VAL A 259 -4.33 -10.08 2.27
C VAL A 259 -4.54 -9.30 0.98
N LEU A 260 -4.74 -7.98 1.06
CA LEU A 260 -4.85 -7.12 -0.12
C LEU A 260 -3.53 -7.05 -0.90
N ILE A 261 -2.40 -7.01 -0.20
CA ILE A 261 -1.07 -6.95 -0.81
C ILE A 261 -0.73 -8.29 -1.49
N ASN A 262 -0.85 -9.41 -0.77
CA ASN A 262 -0.41 -10.72 -1.25
C ASN A 262 -1.46 -11.38 -2.15
N LYS A 263 -1.10 -11.56 -3.42
CA LYS A 263 -1.94 -12.23 -4.42
C LYS A 263 -1.91 -13.74 -4.13
N PRO A 264 -3.06 -14.43 -4.07
CA PRO A 264 -3.04 -15.89 -3.98
C PRO A 264 -2.37 -16.50 -5.23
N SER A 265 -1.50 -17.49 -5.01
CA SER A 265 -0.57 -18.06 -6.00
C SER A 265 -1.24 -18.61 -7.27
N PHE A 266 -2.52 -19.00 -7.22
CA PHE A 266 -3.24 -19.57 -8.36
C PHE A 266 -3.73 -18.53 -9.40
N LEU A 267 -3.53 -17.23 -9.17
CA LEU A 267 -3.84 -16.16 -10.13
C LEU A 267 -2.60 -15.63 -10.87
N LYS A 268 -1.41 -16.19 -10.59
CA LYS A 268 -0.13 -15.69 -11.10
C LYS A 268 -0.04 -15.80 -12.63
N ASP A 269 -0.70 -16.79 -13.23
CA ASP A 269 -0.58 -17.14 -14.66
C ASP A 269 -1.54 -16.41 -15.63
N ARG A 270 -2.37 -15.47 -15.16
CA ARG A 270 -3.36 -14.76 -16.02
C ARG A 270 -3.18 -13.25 -16.02
N SER A 271 -2.09 -12.76 -16.61
CA SER A 271 -1.84 -11.32 -16.79
C SER A 271 -1.68 -10.95 -18.27
N GLY A 272 -2.76 -10.49 -18.89
CA GLY A 272 -2.76 -9.92 -20.24
C GLY A 272 -3.13 -8.43 -20.25
N PRO A 273 -2.80 -7.67 -21.31
CA PRO A 273 -3.14 -6.25 -21.43
C PRO A 273 -4.64 -5.97 -21.28
N SER A 274 -5.49 -6.85 -21.80
CA SER A 274 -6.96 -6.74 -21.69
C SER A 274 -7.45 -6.83 -20.24
N LEU A 275 -6.86 -7.70 -19.42
CA LEU A 275 -7.24 -7.92 -18.03
C LEU A 275 -6.89 -6.72 -17.14
N ARG A 276 -5.80 -5.99 -17.45
CA ARG A 276 -5.42 -4.77 -16.73
C ARG A 276 -6.50 -3.69 -16.81
N HIS A 277 -7.09 -3.51 -17.99
CA HIS A 277 -8.17 -2.55 -18.21
C HIS A 277 -9.44 -2.92 -17.43
N TRP A 278 -9.82 -4.20 -17.38
CA TRP A 278 -10.95 -4.65 -16.55
C TRP A 278 -10.71 -4.40 -15.07
N GLY A 279 -9.48 -4.62 -14.59
CA GLY A 279 -9.08 -4.24 -13.24
C GLY A 279 -9.16 -2.72 -13.00
N ALA A 280 -8.75 -1.89 -13.96
CA ALA A 280 -8.88 -0.45 -13.88
C ALA A 280 -10.35 0.00 -13.82
N ILE A 281 -11.23 -0.60 -14.63
CA ILE A 281 -12.68 -0.34 -14.59
C ILE A 281 -13.25 -0.69 -13.20
N GLY A 282 -12.91 -1.88 -12.70
CA GLY A 282 -13.31 -2.30 -11.36
C GLY A 282 -12.84 -1.32 -10.29
N GLY A 283 -11.57 -0.91 -10.34
CA GLY A 283 -11.00 0.06 -9.41
C GLY A 283 -11.66 1.43 -9.48
N ALA A 284 -12.00 1.92 -10.67
CA ALA A 284 -12.73 3.17 -10.86
C ALA A 284 -14.13 3.11 -10.24
N ILE A 285 -14.86 1.99 -10.40
CA ILE A 285 -16.14 1.75 -9.72
C ILE A 285 -15.94 1.76 -8.19
N GLY A 286 -14.86 1.14 -7.72
CA GLY A 286 -14.50 1.13 -6.30
C GLY A 286 -14.26 2.54 -5.72
N PHE A 287 -13.49 3.38 -6.42
CA PHE A 287 -13.27 4.77 -6.01
C PHE A 287 -14.53 5.63 -6.10
N ALA A 288 -15.35 5.46 -7.14
CA ALA A 288 -16.62 6.17 -7.26
C ALA A 288 -17.56 5.84 -6.09
N LEU A 289 -17.61 4.57 -5.69
CA LEU A 289 -18.35 4.16 -4.50
C LEU A 289 -17.82 4.81 -3.22
N LEU A 290 -16.50 4.82 -3.01
CA LEU A 290 -15.90 5.48 -1.84
C LEU A 290 -16.27 6.95 -1.75
N TYR A 291 -16.13 7.66 -2.88
CA TYR A 291 -16.50 9.07 -2.97
C TYR A 291 -17.97 9.30 -2.63
N LEU A 292 -18.88 8.46 -3.13
CA LEU A 292 -20.30 8.53 -2.79
C LEU A 292 -20.58 8.27 -1.31
N LEU A 293 -19.85 7.33 -0.69
CA LEU A 293 -19.97 7.05 0.74
C LEU A 293 -19.49 8.25 1.58
N GLN A 294 -18.42 8.94 1.15
CA GLN A 294 -17.88 10.10 1.85
C GLN A 294 -18.78 11.34 1.74
N GLN A 295 -19.40 11.54 0.58
CA GLN A 295 -20.31 12.69 0.36
C GLN A 295 -21.51 12.70 1.31
N GLY A 296 -21.95 11.55 1.81
CA GLY A 296 -23.03 11.51 2.79
C GLY A 296 -22.59 11.92 4.22
N GLU A 297 -21.31 11.77 4.58
CA GLU A 297 -20.76 12.13 5.90
C GLU A 297 -20.54 13.65 6.05
N HIS A 298 -20.37 14.37 4.94
CA HIS A 298 -20.01 15.80 4.94
C HIS A 298 -21.13 16.79 5.29
N SER A 299 -22.30 16.34 5.75
CA SER A 299 -23.41 17.27 6.01
C SER A 299 -23.25 18.13 7.27
N HIS A 300 -22.31 17.86 8.21
CA HIS A 300 -22.24 18.67 9.45
C HIS A 300 -20.88 18.95 10.13
N GLN A 301 -19.70 18.70 9.53
CA GLN A 301 -18.44 19.14 10.16
C GLN A 301 -17.37 19.58 9.17
N HIS A 302 -17.16 20.91 9.10
CA HIS A 302 -16.01 21.54 8.47
C HIS A 302 -14.78 21.38 9.37
N ASP A 303 -14.26 20.17 9.53
CA ASP A 303 -12.92 19.99 10.10
C ASP A 303 -11.91 19.87 8.96
N HIS A 304 -11.06 20.88 8.83
CA HIS A 304 -10.04 21.01 7.77
C HIS A 304 -8.87 20.01 7.91
N ASN A 305 -8.98 19.04 8.82
CA ASN A 305 -7.89 18.14 9.23
C ASN A 305 -8.06 16.69 8.74
N THR A 306 -8.78 16.47 7.63
CA THR A 306 -8.92 15.12 7.05
C THR A 306 -7.71 14.72 6.21
N VAL A 307 -7.38 13.43 6.20
CA VAL A 307 -6.32 12.84 5.37
C VAL A 307 -6.50 13.19 3.88
N GLU A 308 -7.75 13.28 3.42
CA GLU A 308 -8.09 13.65 2.04
C GLU A 308 -7.70 15.09 1.70
N HIS A 309 -7.96 16.04 2.60
CA HIS A 309 -7.53 17.43 2.41
C HIS A 309 -6.00 17.51 2.40
N ALA A 310 -5.32 16.85 3.34
CA ALA A 310 -3.86 16.79 3.37
C ALA A 310 -3.29 16.18 2.09
N PHE A 311 -3.87 15.09 1.59
CA PHE A 311 -3.45 14.45 0.34
C PHE A 311 -3.67 15.37 -0.85
N THR A 312 -4.84 16.00 -0.97
CA THR A 312 -5.18 16.90 -2.09
C THR A 312 -4.26 18.12 -2.12
N MET A 313 -3.95 18.68 -0.95
CA MET A 313 -2.99 19.76 -0.81
C MET A 313 -1.59 19.33 -1.24
N LEU A 314 -1.07 18.22 -0.71
CA LEU A 314 0.25 17.69 -1.05
C LEU A 314 0.36 17.32 -2.53
N PHE A 315 -0.70 16.74 -3.10
CA PHE A 315 -0.78 16.39 -4.52
C PHE A 315 -0.73 17.64 -5.40
N SER A 316 -1.53 18.66 -5.09
CA SER A 316 -1.61 19.91 -5.86
C SER A 316 -0.33 20.73 -5.76
N GLU A 317 0.32 20.71 -4.60
CA GLU A 317 1.62 21.37 -4.37
C GLU A 317 2.76 20.66 -5.10
N SER A 318 2.74 19.33 -5.16
CA SER A 318 3.79 18.53 -5.79
C SER A 318 3.68 18.46 -7.31
N ALA A 319 2.47 18.64 -7.87
CA ALA A 319 2.19 18.43 -9.30
C ALA A 319 3.08 19.25 -10.27
N PRO A 320 3.30 20.58 -10.08
CA PRO A 320 4.15 21.36 -10.99
C PRO A 320 5.60 20.85 -11.03
N ALA A 321 6.17 20.57 -9.85
CA ALA A 321 7.55 20.09 -9.73
C ALA A 321 7.71 18.69 -10.30
N LEU A 322 6.75 17.80 -10.08
CA LEU A 322 6.76 16.44 -10.63
C LEU A 322 6.68 16.46 -12.15
N LEU A 323 5.76 17.23 -12.74
CA LEU A 323 5.68 17.36 -14.21
C LEU A 323 6.99 17.87 -14.81
N LEU A 324 7.59 18.90 -14.20
CA LEU A 324 8.88 19.41 -14.62
C LEU A 324 10.00 18.38 -14.49
N ALA A 325 10.00 17.59 -13.42
CA ALA A 325 10.98 16.51 -13.21
C ALA A 325 10.86 15.40 -14.28
N PHE A 326 9.64 14.99 -14.64
CA PHE A 326 9.43 14.01 -15.71
C PHE A 326 9.87 14.54 -17.07
N LEU A 327 9.60 15.82 -17.36
CA LEU A 327 10.12 16.48 -18.55
C LEU A 327 11.65 16.53 -18.53
N ALA A 328 12.26 16.97 -17.43
CA ALA A 328 13.71 17.09 -17.30
C ALA A 328 14.41 15.74 -17.46
N ALA A 329 13.86 14.67 -16.90
CA ALA A 329 14.41 13.33 -17.08
C ALA A 329 14.28 12.84 -18.53
N GLY A 330 13.16 13.14 -19.21
CA GLY A 330 12.99 12.88 -20.64
C GLY A 330 13.98 13.66 -21.51
N LEU A 331 14.19 14.95 -21.20
CA LEU A 331 15.18 15.79 -21.86
C LEU A 331 16.59 15.27 -21.61
N VAL A 332 16.92 14.91 -20.38
CA VAL A 332 18.21 14.30 -20.05
C VAL A 332 18.40 13.00 -20.82
N HIS A 333 17.40 12.13 -20.88
CA HIS A 333 17.48 10.89 -21.66
C HIS A 333 17.88 11.13 -23.13
N VAL A 334 17.49 12.27 -23.72
CA VAL A 334 17.77 12.65 -25.12
C VAL A 334 19.03 13.51 -25.30
N PHE A 335 19.28 14.42 -24.36
CA PHE A 335 20.27 15.48 -24.45
C PHE A 335 21.50 15.26 -23.58
N LEU A 336 21.57 14.17 -22.79
CA LEU A 336 22.80 13.80 -22.08
C LEU A 336 23.87 13.40 -23.09
N LYS A 337 24.52 14.40 -23.68
CA LYS A 337 25.64 14.22 -24.61
C LYS A 337 26.82 13.65 -23.83
N THR A 338 27.60 12.81 -24.48
CA THR A 338 28.87 12.27 -23.96
C THR A 338 29.81 13.38 -23.45
N ALA A 339 29.67 14.62 -23.92
CA ALA A 339 30.45 15.78 -23.46
C ALA A 339 30.14 16.19 -22.01
N SER A 340 28.87 16.22 -21.59
CA SER A 340 28.48 16.59 -20.21
C SER A 340 28.96 15.53 -19.22
N ILE A 341 28.87 14.26 -19.60
CA ILE A 341 29.38 13.13 -18.80
C ILE A 341 30.91 13.17 -18.72
N ARG A 342 31.59 13.45 -19.83
CA ARG A 342 33.06 13.65 -19.82
C ARG A 342 33.48 14.80 -18.91
N TRP A 343 32.71 15.88 -18.85
CA TRP A 343 32.99 16.98 -17.91
C TRP A 343 32.86 16.53 -16.45
N LEU A 344 31.81 15.76 -16.11
CA LEU A 344 31.63 15.14 -14.80
C LEU A 344 32.74 14.14 -14.45
N GLN A 345 33.24 13.38 -15.42
CA GLN A 345 34.32 12.38 -15.23
C GLN A 345 35.68 13.00 -14.93
N ARG A 346 35.97 14.21 -15.42
CA ARG A 346 37.29 14.84 -15.25
C ARG A 346 37.60 15.18 -13.79
N GLY A 347 38.83 14.90 -13.37
CA GLY A 347 39.38 15.28 -12.06
C GLY A 347 39.26 14.17 -11.00
N ASN A 348 39.67 14.47 -9.78
CA ASN A 348 39.60 13.55 -8.64
C ASN A 348 38.20 13.56 -7.98
N HIS A 349 37.96 12.67 -7.02
CA HIS A 349 36.68 12.58 -6.32
C HIS A 349 36.19 13.91 -5.72
N LEU A 350 37.08 14.76 -5.20
CA LEU A 350 36.72 16.11 -4.70
C LEU A 350 36.10 16.96 -5.81
N THR A 351 36.79 17.09 -6.94
CA THR A 351 36.28 17.88 -8.06
C THR A 351 35.01 17.28 -8.67
N GLN A 352 34.89 15.95 -8.68
CA GLN A 352 33.69 15.25 -9.15
C GLN A 352 32.49 15.50 -8.23
N SER A 353 32.67 15.41 -6.91
CA SER A 353 31.63 15.75 -5.92
C SER A 353 31.19 17.21 -6.05
N ALA A 354 32.14 18.15 -6.16
CA ALA A 354 31.82 19.57 -6.35
C ALA A 354 31.01 19.82 -7.63
N LYS A 355 31.37 19.16 -8.74
CA LYS A 355 30.61 19.23 -10.00
C LYS A 355 29.21 18.63 -9.86
N GLY A 356 29.06 17.54 -9.10
CA GLY A 356 27.76 16.93 -8.82
C GLY A 356 26.85 17.86 -8.01
N VAL A 357 27.37 18.50 -6.96
CA VAL A 357 26.63 19.52 -6.19
C VAL A 357 26.23 20.69 -7.10
N ALA A 358 27.16 21.22 -7.89
CA ALA A 358 26.89 22.32 -8.80
C ALA A 358 25.86 21.96 -9.88
N PHE A 359 25.83 20.70 -10.32
CA PHE A 359 24.84 20.21 -11.28
C PHE A 359 23.44 20.06 -10.66
N GLY A 360 23.35 19.69 -9.38
CA GLY A 360 22.08 19.56 -8.66
C GLY A 360 21.46 20.90 -8.24
N LEU A 361 22.30 21.89 -7.89
CA LEU A 361 21.87 23.18 -7.35
C LEU A 361 20.81 23.96 -8.18
N PRO A 362 20.89 24.06 -9.52
CA PRO A 362 19.91 24.80 -10.30
C PRO A 362 18.62 24.02 -10.60
N LEU A 363 18.52 22.74 -10.22
CA LEU A 363 17.43 21.86 -10.64
C LEU A 363 16.34 21.81 -9.56
N PRO A 364 15.13 22.34 -9.83
CA PRO A 364 14.00 22.31 -8.90
C PRO A 364 13.33 20.93 -8.94
N ILE A 365 14.07 19.89 -8.58
CA ILE A 365 13.63 18.50 -8.65
C ILE A 365 13.49 17.98 -7.22
N CYS A 366 12.28 17.53 -6.87
CA CYS A 366 12.00 16.94 -5.58
C CYS A 366 12.70 15.57 -5.40
N SER A 367 12.69 15.05 -4.17
CA SER A 367 13.25 13.73 -3.85
C SER A 367 12.67 12.60 -4.71
N CYS A 368 11.42 12.71 -5.16
CA CYS A 368 10.81 11.75 -6.08
C CYS A 368 11.39 11.82 -7.51
N GLY A 369 11.72 13.02 -7.98
CA GLY A 369 12.17 13.28 -9.34
C GLY A 369 13.68 13.12 -9.55
N VAL A 370 14.48 13.21 -8.48
CA VAL A 370 15.94 13.11 -8.59
C VAL A 370 16.40 11.68 -8.85
N LEU A 371 15.66 10.67 -8.36
CA LEU A 371 16.00 9.26 -8.49
C LEU A 371 16.18 8.81 -9.94
N PRO A 372 15.21 9.04 -10.85
CA PRO A 372 15.39 8.64 -12.24
C PRO A 372 16.54 9.36 -12.92
N LEU A 373 16.73 10.65 -12.62
CA LEU A 373 17.83 11.41 -13.18
C LEU A 373 19.18 10.87 -12.69
N TYR A 374 19.26 10.47 -11.42
CA TYR A 374 20.38 9.72 -10.86
C TYR A 374 20.62 8.39 -11.60
N GLN A 375 19.56 7.61 -11.85
CA GLN A 375 19.67 6.37 -12.64
C GLN A 375 20.16 6.62 -14.08
N SER A 376 19.68 7.68 -14.73
CA SER A 376 20.13 8.05 -16.08
C SER A 376 21.60 8.49 -16.08
N LEU A 377 22.02 9.32 -15.11
CA LEU A 377 23.41 9.78 -14.97
C LEU A 377 24.37 8.61 -14.71
N THR A 378 24.00 7.72 -13.79
CA THR A 378 24.81 6.54 -13.46
C THR A 378 24.92 5.58 -14.64
N ARG A 379 23.80 5.22 -15.29
CA ARG A 379 23.81 4.35 -16.49
C ARG A 379 24.60 4.94 -17.65
N ALA A 380 24.60 6.27 -17.79
CA ALA A 380 25.35 6.95 -18.82
C ALA A 380 26.86 7.09 -18.50
N GLY A 381 27.31 6.62 -17.33
CA GLY A 381 28.72 6.54 -16.96
C GLY A 381 29.24 7.72 -16.14
N ALA A 382 28.36 8.50 -15.48
CA ALA A 382 28.82 9.51 -14.51
C ALA A 382 29.58 8.84 -13.34
N PRO A 383 30.67 9.45 -12.84
CA PRO A 383 31.41 8.89 -11.71
C PRO A 383 30.55 8.89 -10.45
N GLY A 384 30.70 7.85 -9.61
CA GLY A 384 29.90 7.68 -8.40
C GLY A 384 29.90 8.89 -7.47
N ALA A 385 31.06 9.55 -7.30
CA ALA A 385 31.20 10.78 -6.53
C ALA A 385 30.32 11.92 -7.04
N ALA A 386 30.24 12.13 -8.36
CA ALA A 386 29.38 13.18 -8.90
C ALA A 386 27.90 12.79 -8.83
N ALA A 387 27.58 11.52 -9.08
CA ALA A 387 26.20 11.02 -9.05
C ALA A 387 25.60 11.10 -7.64
N ILE A 388 26.33 10.65 -6.60
CA ILE A 388 25.87 10.72 -5.20
C ILE A 388 25.76 12.17 -4.74
N ALA A 389 26.72 13.04 -5.10
CA ALA A 389 26.64 14.47 -4.80
C ALA A 389 25.38 15.11 -5.41
N PHE A 390 25.11 14.79 -6.68
CA PHE A 390 23.90 15.23 -7.37
C PHE A 390 22.61 14.71 -6.69
N LEU A 391 22.59 13.43 -6.30
CA LEU A 391 21.44 12.80 -5.65
C LEU A 391 21.05 13.49 -4.34
N VAL A 392 22.04 13.87 -3.52
CA VAL A 392 21.81 14.56 -2.23
C VAL A 392 21.53 16.04 -2.45
N ALA A 393 22.34 16.72 -3.26
CA ALA A 393 22.27 18.18 -3.42
C ALA A 393 20.94 18.65 -4.03
N THR A 394 20.41 17.93 -5.01
CA THR A 394 19.24 18.37 -5.79
C THR A 394 17.98 18.57 -4.94
N PRO A 395 17.52 17.57 -4.15
CA PRO A 395 16.34 17.76 -3.32
C PRO A 395 16.59 18.70 -2.12
N GLU A 396 17.82 18.87 -1.65
CA GLU A 396 18.12 19.71 -0.49
C GLU A 396 18.32 21.19 -0.82
N LEU A 397 18.87 21.50 -2.00
CA LEU A 397 19.22 22.85 -2.46
C LEU A 397 18.23 23.43 -3.47
N GLY A 398 17.08 22.76 -3.66
CA GLY A 398 16.02 23.23 -4.54
C GLY A 398 15.63 24.68 -4.25
N LEU A 399 15.53 25.49 -5.31
CA LEU A 399 15.19 26.92 -5.20
C LEU A 399 13.87 27.13 -4.46
N ASP A 400 12.90 26.25 -4.69
CA ASP A 400 11.61 26.23 -4.01
C ASP A 400 11.76 26.01 -2.50
N ALA A 401 12.57 25.05 -2.09
CA ALA A 401 12.83 24.77 -0.68
C ALA A 401 13.51 25.94 0.03
N VAL A 402 14.48 26.60 -0.63
CA VAL A 402 15.17 27.79 -0.10
C VAL A 402 14.21 28.97 0.02
N LEU A 403 13.41 29.24 -1.02
CA LEU A 403 12.44 30.34 -1.02
C LEU A 403 11.34 30.15 0.02
N LEU A 404 10.88 28.91 0.26
CA LEU A 404 9.94 28.58 1.33
C LEU A 404 10.57 28.67 2.72
N SER A 405 11.87 28.36 2.84
CA SER A 405 12.57 28.43 4.13
C SER A 405 12.70 29.86 4.65
N LEU A 406 12.89 30.84 3.78
CA LEU A 406 13.08 32.23 4.21
C LEU A 406 11.93 32.79 5.07
N PRO A 407 10.65 32.74 4.64
CA PRO A 407 9.54 33.23 5.44
C PRO A 407 9.19 32.31 6.62
N LEU A 408 9.46 31.00 6.52
CA LEU A 408 9.04 30.01 7.53
C LEU A 408 10.07 29.78 8.64
N LEU A 409 11.34 29.72 8.27
CA LEU A 409 12.47 29.42 9.15
C LEU A 409 13.31 30.66 9.46
N GLY A 410 13.11 31.78 8.77
CA GLY A 410 13.96 32.96 8.88
C GLY A 410 15.30 32.80 8.15
N THR A 411 16.01 33.91 7.98
CA THR A 411 17.25 33.99 7.20
C THR A 411 18.38 33.17 7.82
N GLU A 412 18.58 33.25 9.13
CA GLU A 412 19.68 32.58 9.85
C GLU A 412 19.62 31.06 9.69
N LEU A 413 18.46 30.46 9.97
CA LEU A 413 18.29 29.00 9.85
C LEU A 413 18.24 28.55 8.38
N THR A 414 17.75 29.39 7.47
CA THR A 414 17.79 29.09 6.03
C THR A 414 19.23 29.05 5.52
N LEU A 415 20.09 29.99 5.91
CA LEU A 415 21.50 29.96 5.54
C LEU A 415 22.21 28.75 6.14
N ALA A 416 21.93 28.41 7.40
CA ALA A 416 22.43 27.20 8.02
C ALA A 416 21.99 25.95 7.26
N ARG A 417 20.74 25.88 6.81
CA ARG A 417 20.21 24.79 5.97
C ARG A 417 20.96 24.67 4.65
N VAL A 418 21.11 25.76 3.88
CA VAL A 418 21.80 25.75 2.58
C VAL A 418 23.26 25.33 2.76
N GLY A 419 23.96 25.90 3.74
CA GLY A 419 25.34 25.52 4.04
C GLY A 419 25.47 24.06 4.44
N ALA A 420 24.60 23.58 5.34
CA ALA A 420 24.59 22.19 5.79
C ALA A 420 24.29 21.22 4.63
N ALA A 421 23.36 21.57 3.73
CA ALA A 421 23.04 20.75 2.56
C ALA A 421 24.22 20.62 1.58
N ILE A 422 24.91 21.72 1.29
CA ILE A 422 26.14 21.68 0.45
C ILE A 422 27.20 20.79 1.12
N LEU A 423 27.43 20.96 2.42
CA LEU A 423 28.40 20.18 3.17
C LEU A 423 28.01 18.71 3.26
N ALA A 424 26.73 18.40 3.43
CA ALA A 424 26.22 17.04 3.48
C ALA A 424 26.39 16.34 2.15
N ALA A 425 25.91 16.94 1.06
CA ALA A 425 26.06 16.41 -0.28
C ALA A 425 27.52 16.17 -0.66
N PHE A 426 28.40 17.13 -0.35
CA PHE A 426 29.82 17.01 -0.63
C PHE A 426 30.48 15.91 0.20
N SER A 427 30.25 15.88 1.52
CA SER A 427 30.89 14.92 2.44
C SER A 427 30.44 13.48 2.19
N VAL A 428 29.14 13.27 1.99
CA VAL A 428 28.58 11.94 1.70
C VAL A 428 29.04 11.44 0.34
N ALA A 429 29.12 12.31 -0.66
CA ALA A 429 29.64 11.95 -1.97
C ALA A 429 31.13 11.61 -1.96
N LEU A 430 31.94 12.33 -1.19
CA LEU A 430 33.35 12.02 -1.02
C LEU A 430 33.59 10.66 -0.37
N PHE A 431 32.73 10.29 0.58
CA PHE A 431 32.87 9.06 1.32
C PHE A 431 32.29 7.85 0.56
N VAL A 432 31.07 7.96 0.05
CA VAL A 432 30.34 6.86 -0.59
C VAL A 432 30.66 6.75 -2.08
N GLY A 433 30.87 7.88 -2.74
CA GLY A 433 31.08 7.96 -4.19
C GLY A 433 32.20 7.10 -4.75
N PRO A 434 33.38 7.01 -4.09
CA PRO A 434 34.46 6.11 -4.53
C PRO A 434 34.10 4.62 -4.42
N MET A 435 33.13 4.25 -3.59
CA MET A 435 32.68 2.87 -3.42
C MET A 435 31.72 2.44 -4.53
N CYS A 436 31.02 3.40 -5.15
CA CYS A 436 30.14 3.15 -6.28
C CYS A 436 30.99 2.79 -7.51
N ALA A 437 30.83 1.57 -8.01
CA ALA A 437 31.42 1.20 -9.30
C ALA A 437 30.92 2.17 -10.37
N SER A 438 31.84 2.81 -11.09
CA SER A 438 31.49 3.42 -12.37
C SER A 438 31.16 2.26 -13.30
N PRO A 439 29.93 2.15 -13.84
CA PRO A 439 29.72 1.22 -14.93
C PRO A 439 30.72 1.61 -16.02
N THR A 440 31.58 0.66 -16.42
CA THR A 440 32.35 0.76 -17.66
C THR A 440 31.33 1.19 -18.69
N ALA A 441 31.46 2.40 -19.24
CA ALA A 441 30.46 2.96 -20.14
C ALA A 441 30.23 1.89 -21.20
N ALA A 442 29.14 1.11 -21.06
CA ALA A 442 28.75 0.14 -22.05
C ALA A 442 28.60 1.03 -23.26
N SER A 443 29.51 0.85 -24.21
CA SER A 443 29.73 1.72 -25.35
C SER A 443 28.37 1.89 -26.00
N THR A 444 27.66 2.93 -25.57
CA THR A 444 26.43 3.33 -26.17
C THR A 444 27.00 3.92 -27.44
N THR A 445 26.98 3.10 -28.48
CA THR A 445 27.27 3.43 -29.86
C THR A 445 26.29 4.51 -30.26
N SER A 446 26.53 5.71 -29.72
CA SER A 446 25.88 6.98 -30.05
C SER A 446 26.50 7.49 -31.35
N SER A 447 26.58 6.64 -32.36
CA SER A 447 26.90 7.01 -33.73
C SER A 447 25.74 6.72 -34.70
N ALA A 448 24.68 6.02 -34.26
CA ALA A 448 23.49 5.79 -35.08
C ALA A 448 22.35 6.83 -34.84
N GLN A 449 22.38 7.60 -33.74
CA GLN A 449 21.34 8.57 -33.38
C GLN A 449 21.48 9.96 -34.04
N ASP A 450 22.52 10.18 -34.85
CA ASP A 450 22.71 11.46 -35.56
C ASP A 450 21.83 11.62 -36.81
N LYS A 451 21.09 10.58 -37.23
CA LYS A 451 20.17 10.64 -38.38
C LYS A 451 18.69 10.82 -38.03
N THR A 452 18.31 10.77 -36.76
CA THR A 452 16.90 10.96 -36.37
C THR A 452 16.57 12.45 -36.23
N PRO A 453 15.43 12.92 -36.78
CA PRO A 453 15.04 14.31 -36.69
C PRO A 453 14.89 14.73 -35.22
N LEU A 454 15.28 15.98 -34.90
CA LEU A 454 15.25 16.54 -33.54
C LEU A 454 13.88 16.37 -32.88
N LEU A 455 12.80 16.50 -33.65
CA LEU A 455 11.43 16.33 -33.15
C LEU A 455 11.15 14.89 -32.68
N GLN A 456 11.62 13.88 -33.41
CA GLN A 456 11.43 12.47 -33.03
C GLN A 456 12.26 12.12 -31.80
N ARG A 457 13.47 12.68 -31.69
CA ARG A 457 14.31 12.57 -30.48
C ARG A 457 13.65 13.25 -29.28
N LEU A 458 13.11 14.45 -29.46
CA LEU A 458 12.42 15.16 -28.38
C LEU A 458 11.17 14.39 -27.93
N TRP A 459 10.39 13.86 -28.88
CA TRP A 459 9.21 13.04 -28.60
C TRP A 459 9.55 11.74 -27.87
N SER A 460 10.65 11.06 -28.23
CA SER A 460 11.08 9.87 -27.51
C SER A 460 11.47 10.20 -26.06
N GLY A 461 12.11 11.35 -25.82
CA GLY A 461 12.39 11.82 -24.46
C GLY A 461 11.13 12.14 -23.67
N VAL A 462 10.19 12.88 -24.26
CA VAL A 462 8.91 13.22 -23.61
C VAL A 462 8.11 11.95 -23.29
N ARG A 463 8.05 10.98 -24.22
CA ARG A 463 7.41 9.68 -23.98
C ARG A 463 8.10 8.92 -22.85
N TYR A 464 9.43 8.84 -22.87
CA TYR A 464 10.19 8.19 -21.80
C TYR A 464 9.86 8.80 -20.43
N GLY A 465 9.90 10.13 -20.32
CA GLY A 465 9.61 10.84 -19.07
C GLY A 465 8.17 10.67 -18.57
N TYR A 466 7.17 10.93 -19.42
CA TYR A 466 5.76 10.98 -18.99
C TYR A 466 4.98 9.66 -19.11
N VAL A 467 5.54 8.64 -19.76
CA VAL A 467 4.91 7.31 -19.88
C VAL A 467 5.70 6.28 -19.12
N GLU A 468 6.90 5.95 -19.59
CA GLU A 468 7.67 4.81 -19.07
C GLU A 468 8.15 5.07 -17.65
N MET A 469 8.77 6.22 -17.44
CA MET A 469 9.29 6.62 -16.14
C MET A 469 8.16 6.98 -15.17
N PHE A 470 7.11 7.65 -15.65
CA PHE A 470 5.92 7.93 -14.86
C PHE A 470 5.26 6.65 -14.34
N ASP A 471 4.99 5.66 -15.20
CA ASP A 471 4.38 4.38 -14.81
C ASP A 471 5.26 3.59 -13.84
N LYS A 472 6.58 3.74 -13.92
CA LYS A 472 7.51 3.10 -12.97
C LYS A 472 7.46 3.74 -11.59
N LEU A 473 7.38 5.08 -11.52
CA LEU A 473 7.49 5.82 -10.25
C LEU A 473 6.16 6.15 -9.58
N LEU A 474 5.07 6.21 -10.34
CA LEU A 474 3.77 6.64 -9.84
C LEU A 474 3.33 5.90 -8.56
N PRO A 475 3.43 4.54 -8.46
CA PRO A 475 3.03 3.86 -7.24
C PRO A 475 3.73 4.43 -6.00
N TRP A 476 5.04 4.65 -6.09
CA TRP A 476 5.87 5.17 -5.01
C TRP A 476 5.54 6.62 -4.67
N ILE A 477 5.25 7.46 -5.69
CA ILE A 477 4.83 8.84 -5.49
C ILE A 477 3.50 8.89 -4.73
N LEU A 478 2.49 8.13 -5.18
CA LEU A 478 1.19 8.10 -4.53
C LEU A 478 1.28 7.53 -3.11
N PHE A 479 2.05 6.45 -2.92
CA PHE A 479 2.30 5.85 -1.62
C PHE A 479 2.96 6.83 -0.65
N GLY A 480 3.95 7.57 -1.15
CA GLY A 480 4.63 8.63 -0.41
C GLY A 480 3.70 9.76 0.02
N LEU A 481 2.94 10.32 -0.93
CA LEU A 481 1.94 11.36 -0.67
C LEU A 481 0.87 10.89 0.32
N LEU A 482 0.44 9.63 0.21
CA LEU A 482 -0.55 9.03 1.08
C LEU A 482 -0.01 8.84 2.50
N ILE A 483 1.21 8.34 2.68
CA ILE A 483 1.84 8.24 4.00
C ILE A 483 1.98 9.63 4.62
N ALA A 484 2.44 10.62 3.84
CA ALA A 484 2.58 11.98 4.31
C ALA A 484 1.23 12.56 4.77
N ALA A 485 0.16 12.34 4.01
CA ALA A 485 -1.20 12.77 4.35
C ALA A 485 -1.75 12.08 5.60
N ILE A 486 -1.47 10.78 5.80
CA ILE A 486 -1.86 10.03 7.02
C ILE A 486 -1.06 10.50 8.23
N LEU A 487 0.25 10.71 8.07
CA LEU A 487 1.14 11.06 9.17
C LEU A 487 0.97 12.52 9.62
N SER A 488 0.62 13.45 8.71
CA SER A 488 0.46 14.86 9.04
C SER A 488 -0.49 15.15 10.22
N PRO A 489 -1.70 14.58 10.31
CA PRO A 489 -2.56 14.74 11.49
C PRO A 489 -2.13 13.91 12.70
N LEU A 490 -1.32 12.87 12.52
CA LEU A 490 -0.96 11.91 13.57
C LEU A 490 0.27 12.31 14.42
N LEU A 491 1.02 13.35 14.06
CA LEU A 491 2.22 13.76 14.81
C LEU A 491 1.83 14.42 16.15
N PRO A 492 2.07 13.78 17.32
CA PRO A 492 1.66 14.32 18.61
C PRO A 492 2.57 15.49 19.02
N LEU A 493 2.02 16.70 19.00
CA LEU A 493 2.72 17.99 19.08
C LEU A 493 3.21 18.42 20.49
N LYS A 494 3.17 17.54 21.52
CA LYS A 494 3.48 17.91 22.92
C LYS A 494 4.64 17.14 23.57
N THR A 495 5.28 16.19 22.90
CA THR A 495 6.25 15.29 23.57
C THR A 495 7.69 15.82 23.57
N PHE A 496 8.09 16.64 22.58
CA PHE A 496 9.52 16.86 22.30
C PHE A 496 10.23 17.90 23.19
N SER A 497 9.49 18.77 23.89
CA SER A 497 10.09 19.79 24.77
C SER A 497 10.75 19.21 26.04
N THR A 498 10.47 17.95 26.36
CA THR A 498 11.06 17.24 27.52
C THR A 498 12.39 16.56 27.20
N LEU A 499 12.71 16.38 25.91
CA LEU A 499 13.92 15.68 25.49
C LEU A 499 15.10 16.67 25.35
N PRO A 500 16.29 16.41 25.92
CA PRO A 500 17.44 17.28 25.76
C PRO A 500 17.84 17.45 24.29
N ALA A 501 18.25 18.67 23.89
CA ALA A 501 18.57 19.03 22.50
C ALA A 501 19.61 18.10 21.84
N ILE A 502 20.56 17.57 22.62
CA ILE A 502 21.56 16.62 22.11
C ILE A 502 20.95 15.32 21.58
N TRP A 503 19.88 14.84 22.20
CA TRP A 503 19.14 13.63 21.82
C TRP A 503 18.08 13.89 20.75
N GLN A 504 17.60 15.13 20.64
CA GLN A 504 16.67 15.52 19.58
C GLN A 504 17.31 15.37 18.20
N VAL A 505 18.59 15.72 18.04
CA VAL A 505 19.30 15.63 16.75
C VAL A 505 19.31 14.22 16.16
N PRO A 506 19.87 13.18 16.83
CA PRO A 506 19.88 11.83 16.29
C PRO A 506 18.48 11.23 16.15
N LEU A 507 17.54 11.58 17.05
CA LEU A 507 16.15 11.14 16.93
C LEU A 507 15.50 11.66 15.65
N PHE A 508 15.62 12.96 15.38
CA PHE A 508 15.02 13.58 14.20
C PHE A 508 15.76 13.23 12.90
N ALA A 509 17.08 13.01 12.94
CA ALA A 509 17.79 12.41 11.81
C ALA A 509 17.24 11.01 11.48
N LEU A 510 17.00 10.18 12.51
CA LEU A 510 16.45 8.83 12.33
C LEU A 510 15.00 8.84 11.83
N LEU A 511 14.18 9.79 12.30
CA LEU A 511 12.82 9.97 11.84
C LEU A 511 12.74 10.51 10.41
N GLY A 512 13.73 11.30 9.98
CA GLY A 512 13.83 11.79 8.60
C GLY A 512 14.18 10.67 7.61
N MET A 513 15.05 9.73 7.97
CA MET A 513 15.49 8.67 7.04
C MET A 513 14.39 7.80 6.39
N PRO A 514 13.30 7.40 7.06
CA PRO A 514 12.18 6.73 6.43
C PRO A 514 11.14 7.70 5.86
N ALA A 515 11.22 8.99 6.18
CA ALA A 515 10.21 9.98 5.81
C ALA A 515 10.24 10.24 4.31
N TYR A 516 9.16 9.83 3.62
CA TYR A 516 8.99 10.12 2.21
C TYR A 516 8.38 11.51 2.02
N VAL A 517 9.13 12.55 2.36
CA VAL A 517 8.65 13.92 2.28
C VAL A 517 9.69 14.79 1.58
N CYS A 518 9.26 15.55 0.60
CA CYS A 518 10.14 16.48 -0.11
C CYS A 518 10.62 17.60 0.83
N ALA A 519 11.71 18.27 0.44
CA ALA A 519 12.25 19.42 1.15
C ALA A 519 11.19 20.52 1.35
N SER A 520 10.34 20.74 0.36
CA SER A 520 9.26 21.74 0.38
C SER A 520 8.18 21.38 1.42
N GLY A 521 7.80 20.11 1.53
CA GLY A 521 6.80 19.63 2.50
C GLY A 521 7.34 19.51 3.94
N THR A 522 8.62 19.20 4.12
CA THR A 522 9.25 19.14 5.45
C THR A 522 9.50 20.52 6.05
N THR A 523 9.56 21.58 5.25
CA THR A 523 9.89 22.94 5.71
C THR A 523 8.80 23.55 6.62
N PRO A 524 7.51 23.58 6.24
CA PRO A 524 6.44 24.03 7.14
C PRO A 524 6.33 23.17 8.39
N LEU A 525 6.48 21.85 8.24
CA LEU A 525 6.46 20.92 9.37
C LEU A 525 7.53 21.29 10.40
N VAL A 526 8.76 21.52 9.95
CA VAL A 526 9.87 21.92 10.82
C VAL A 526 9.66 23.29 11.43
N ALA A 527 9.11 24.26 10.68
CA ALA A 527 8.78 25.59 11.23
C ALA A 527 7.82 25.49 12.42
N ILE A 528 6.77 24.67 12.30
CA ILE A 528 5.82 24.41 13.39
C ILE A 528 6.52 23.72 14.57
N LEU A 529 7.38 22.74 14.30
CA LEU A 529 8.09 22.01 15.36
C LEU A 529 9.10 22.90 16.11
N LEU A 530 9.78 23.83 15.44
CA LEU A 530 10.66 24.81 16.08
C LEU A 530 9.90 25.69 17.08
N VAL A 531 8.70 26.13 16.70
CA VAL A 531 7.81 26.93 17.57
C VAL A 531 7.32 26.10 18.77
N LYS A 532 7.23 24.78 18.62
CA LYS A 532 6.92 23.83 19.70
C LYS A 532 8.13 23.43 20.55
N GLY A 533 9.31 24.03 20.31
CA GLY A 533 10.51 23.82 21.11
C GLY A 533 11.48 22.77 20.55
N LEU A 534 11.36 22.37 19.29
CA LEU A 534 12.40 21.60 18.61
C LEU A 534 13.68 22.45 18.48
N SER A 535 14.84 21.86 18.75
CA SER A 535 16.12 22.55 18.59
C SER A 535 16.45 22.81 17.11
N PRO A 536 17.10 23.95 16.76
CA PRO A 536 17.49 24.27 15.38
C PRO A 536 18.35 23.19 14.71
N GLY A 537 19.22 22.52 15.47
CA GLY A 537 20.03 21.41 14.98
C GLY A 537 19.22 20.16 14.65
N ALA A 538 18.19 19.85 15.42
CA ALA A 538 17.30 18.73 15.12
C ALA A 538 16.45 19.01 13.88
N ALA A 539 16.03 20.27 13.71
CA ALA A 539 15.40 20.76 12.48
C ALA A 539 16.30 20.56 11.25
N ILE A 540 17.56 21.00 11.29
CA ILE A 540 18.50 20.77 10.17
C ILE A 540 18.72 19.29 9.90
N ALA A 541 18.93 18.48 10.94
CA ALA A 541 19.15 17.05 10.77
C ALA A 541 17.96 16.35 10.09
N PHE A 542 16.73 16.73 10.44
CA PHE A 542 15.51 16.26 9.77
C PHE A 542 15.39 16.77 8.31
N LEU A 543 15.70 18.04 8.06
CA LEU A 543 15.64 18.65 6.72
C LEU A 543 16.68 18.12 5.73
N LEU A 544 17.79 17.56 6.22
CA LEU A 544 18.78 16.86 5.41
C LEU A 544 18.35 15.41 5.16
N THR A 545 18.11 14.65 6.24
CA THR A 545 17.77 13.23 6.13
C THR A 545 16.44 12.99 5.40
N GLY A 546 15.37 13.76 5.65
CA GLY A 546 14.06 13.54 5.02
C GLY A 546 14.09 13.50 3.48
N PRO A 547 14.55 14.57 2.81
CA PRO A 547 14.57 14.62 1.36
C PRO A 547 15.63 13.72 0.72
N ALA A 548 16.81 13.57 1.36
CA ALA A 548 17.94 12.84 0.77
C ALA A 548 17.93 11.33 1.08
N THR A 549 17.31 10.91 2.18
CA THR A 549 17.19 9.50 2.56
C THR A 549 15.73 9.12 2.71
N ASN A 550 15.28 8.15 1.91
CA ASN A 550 13.95 7.59 1.99
C ASN A 550 13.96 6.15 1.46
N ALA A 551 12.85 5.43 1.65
CA ALA A 551 12.73 4.03 1.26
C ALA A 551 12.99 3.79 -0.24
N THR A 552 12.58 4.71 -1.13
CA THR A 552 12.81 4.53 -2.57
C THR A 552 14.27 4.76 -2.93
N THR A 553 14.93 5.74 -2.31
CA THR A 553 16.35 6.04 -2.51
C THR A 553 17.17 4.82 -2.12
N PHE A 554 16.85 4.20 -0.99
CA PHE A 554 17.46 2.94 -0.56
C PHE A 554 17.27 1.82 -1.60
N GLY A 555 16.04 1.63 -2.10
CA GLY A 555 15.74 0.63 -3.13
C GLY A 555 16.53 0.84 -4.42
N VAL A 556 16.58 2.08 -4.92
CA VAL A 556 17.32 2.42 -6.14
C VAL A 556 18.84 2.26 -5.95
N LEU A 557 19.38 2.67 -4.81
CA LEU A 557 20.80 2.45 -4.52
C LEU A 557 21.14 0.97 -4.41
N GLN A 558 20.26 0.17 -3.81
CA GLN A 558 20.44 -1.27 -3.73
C GLN A 558 20.42 -1.92 -5.13
N GLU A 559 19.51 -1.50 -6.01
CA GLU A 559 19.40 -1.96 -7.39
C GLU A 559 20.66 -1.63 -8.21
N LEU A 560 21.18 -0.40 -8.10
CA LEU A 560 22.30 0.07 -8.91
C LEU A 560 23.69 -0.25 -8.34
N HIS A 561 23.83 -0.26 -7.01
CA HIS A 561 25.12 -0.26 -6.33
C HIS A 561 25.23 -1.31 -5.22
N ASN A 562 24.28 -2.22 -5.06
CA ASN A 562 24.19 -3.21 -3.98
C ASN A 562 23.77 -2.67 -2.60
N LYS A 563 23.28 -3.57 -1.75
CA LYS A 563 22.76 -3.26 -0.40
C LYS A 563 23.82 -2.66 0.53
N ARG A 564 25.09 -3.04 0.38
CA ARG A 564 26.18 -2.52 1.24
C ARG A 564 26.37 -1.03 1.00
N ILE A 565 26.38 -0.59 -0.26
CA ILE A 565 26.53 0.83 -0.61
C ILE A 565 25.29 1.61 -0.16
N ALA A 566 24.09 1.06 -0.34
CA ALA A 566 22.86 1.69 0.16
C ALA A 566 22.88 1.91 1.69
N MET A 567 23.34 0.92 2.45
CA MET A 567 23.50 1.04 3.91
C MET A 567 24.59 2.05 4.30
N MET A 568 25.72 2.06 3.58
CA MET A 568 26.80 3.03 3.81
C MET A 568 26.32 4.45 3.50
N PHE A 569 25.54 4.65 2.45
CA PHE A 569 24.91 5.93 2.14
C PHE A 569 24.00 6.41 3.28
N ALA A 570 23.07 5.56 3.73
CA ALA A 570 22.16 5.90 4.84
C ALA A 570 22.93 6.21 6.14
N ALA A 571 23.93 5.39 6.49
CA ALA A 571 24.77 5.61 7.67
C ALA A 571 25.58 6.92 7.57
N SER A 572 26.12 7.21 6.39
CA SER A 572 26.89 8.45 6.15
C SER A 572 25.99 9.67 6.26
N MET A 573 24.80 9.62 5.64
CA MET A 573 23.79 10.68 5.75
C MET A 573 23.39 10.91 7.21
N PHE A 574 23.12 9.85 7.97
CA PHE A 574 22.79 9.96 9.39
C PHE A 574 23.90 10.64 10.20
N VAL A 575 25.14 10.16 10.07
CA VAL A 575 26.30 10.69 10.82
C VAL A 575 26.56 12.15 10.45
N VAL A 576 26.62 12.46 9.15
CA VAL A 576 26.88 13.82 8.68
C VAL A 576 25.77 14.78 9.11
N SER A 577 24.50 14.35 9.02
CA SER A 577 23.36 15.16 9.47
C SER A 577 23.37 15.41 10.98
N CYS A 578 23.79 14.43 11.78
CA CYS A 578 23.96 14.61 13.23
C CYS A 578 25.08 15.60 13.55
N LEU A 579 26.23 15.48 12.88
CA LEU A 579 27.37 16.39 13.07
C LEU A 579 26.99 17.83 12.70
N LEU A 580 26.35 18.02 11.55
CA LEU A 580 25.88 19.33 11.09
C LEU A 580 24.77 19.88 11.99
N GLY A 581 23.87 19.02 12.47
CA GLY A 581 22.82 19.38 13.43
C GLY A 581 23.39 19.85 14.77
N TRP A 582 24.34 19.11 15.36
CA TRP A 582 25.02 19.56 16.58
C TRP A 582 25.83 20.84 16.36
N GLY A 583 26.50 20.98 15.20
CA GLY A 583 27.17 22.22 14.82
C GLY A 583 26.19 23.40 14.72
N THR A 584 25.00 23.17 14.17
CA THR A 584 23.93 24.18 14.10
C THR A 584 23.42 24.55 15.49
N ASN A 585 23.25 23.58 16.40
CA ASN A 585 22.93 23.88 17.80
C ASN A 585 24.04 24.70 18.45
N ALA A 586 25.31 24.34 18.27
CA ALA A 586 26.42 25.11 18.84
C ALA A 586 26.43 26.56 18.32
N LEU A 587 26.03 26.80 17.06
CA LEU A 587 26.00 28.12 16.44
C LEU A 587 24.76 28.96 16.80
N LEU A 588 23.58 28.35 16.80
CA LEU A 588 22.28 29.04 16.89
C LEU A 588 21.60 28.93 18.26
N TYR A 589 22.03 28.02 19.14
CA TYR A 589 21.43 27.86 20.47
C TYR A 589 21.83 28.98 21.45
N THR A 590 22.95 29.68 21.19
CA THR A 590 23.41 30.83 22.00
C THR A 590 22.67 32.12 21.69
N THR A 591 22.10 32.23 20.49
CA THR A 591 21.13 33.26 20.12
C THR A 591 19.75 32.78 20.56
N THR A 592 18.97 33.56 21.31
CA THR A 592 17.56 33.28 21.62
C THR A 592 16.74 33.28 20.32
N PHE A 593 16.90 32.21 19.53
CA PHE A 593 16.28 32.02 18.24
C PHE A 593 14.86 31.51 18.49
N VAL A 594 13.94 32.45 18.63
CA VAL A 594 12.52 32.17 18.45
C VAL A 594 12.23 32.56 17.02
N PRO A 595 11.92 31.62 16.10
CA PRO A 595 11.49 32.01 14.78
C PRO A 595 10.32 32.96 14.95
N LYS A 596 10.50 34.22 14.54
CA LYS A 596 9.36 35.12 14.32
C LYS A 596 8.64 34.49 13.15
N LEU A 597 7.68 33.61 13.44
CA LEU A 597 6.59 33.35 12.53
C LEU A 597 5.96 34.73 12.30
N GLN A 598 6.42 35.43 11.27
CA GLN A 598 5.59 36.39 10.60
C GLN A 598 4.32 35.59 10.34
N HIS A 599 3.23 36.00 10.98
CA HIS A 599 1.93 35.45 10.70
C HIS A 599 1.76 35.71 9.22
N GLY A 600 2.08 34.70 8.41
CA GLY A 600 1.76 34.71 7.00
C GLY A 600 0.30 35.06 7.03
N HIS A 601 -0.03 36.21 6.46
CA HIS A 601 -1.40 36.54 6.15
C HIS A 601 -2.02 35.25 5.63
N GLU A 602 -3.22 34.93 6.09
CA GLU A 602 -4.09 33.94 5.46
C GLU A 602 -4.27 34.38 4.01
N HIS A 603 -3.26 34.14 3.18
CA HIS A 603 -3.40 34.05 1.77
C HIS A 603 -4.23 32.80 1.66
N HIS A 604 -5.54 32.99 1.54
CA HIS A 604 -6.36 32.09 0.76
C HIS A 604 -5.51 31.79 -0.48
N HIS A 605 -4.84 30.63 -0.48
CA HIS A 605 -3.99 30.19 -1.57
C HIS A 605 -4.96 29.93 -2.71
N HIS A 606 -5.35 30.98 -3.41
CA HIS A 606 -5.88 30.86 -4.75
C HIS A 606 -4.78 30.12 -5.50
N MET A 607 -5.05 28.83 -5.80
CA MET A 607 -4.17 28.03 -6.62
C MET A 607 -3.81 28.88 -7.82
N SER A 608 -2.51 29.15 -7.98
CA SER A 608 -2.05 29.85 -9.16
C SER A 608 -2.53 29.10 -10.40
N THR A 609 -2.82 29.79 -11.50
CA THR A 609 -3.29 29.14 -12.72
C THR A 609 -2.33 28.03 -13.16
N LEU A 610 -1.02 28.23 -12.97
CA LEU A 610 0.00 27.22 -13.21
C LEU A 610 -0.17 25.98 -12.31
N GLN A 611 -0.39 26.18 -11.01
CA GLN A 611 -0.61 25.07 -10.07
C GLN A 611 -1.88 24.30 -10.40
N TYR A 612 -2.96 24.98 -10.74
CA TYR A 612 -4.21 24.34 -11.15
C TYR A 612 -4.05 23.52 -12.44
N LEU A 613 -3.47 24.11 -13.48
CA LEU A 613 -3.20 23.40 -14.73
C LEU A 613 -2.24 22.22 -14.55
N SER A 614 -1.22 22.38 -13.69
CA SER A 614 -0.29 21.31 -13.36
C SER A 614 -0.97 20.18 -12.59
N THR A 615 -1.86 20.51 -11.66
CA THR A 615 -2.64 19.53 -10.90
C THR A 615 -3.54 18.72 -11.83
N LEU A 616 -4.23 19.38 -12.76
CA LEU A 616 -5.04 18.70 -13.79
C LEU A 616 -4.18 17.84 -14.72
N GLY A 617 -3.04 18.35 -15.18
CA GLY A 617 -2.13 17.60 -16.06
C GLY A 617 -1.53 16.37 -15.37
N PHE A 618 -1.07 16.53 -14.13
CA PHE A 618 -0.56 15.42 -13.32
C PHE A 618 -1.66 14.41 -13.01
N GLY A 619 -2.86 14.86 -12.63
CA GLY A 619 -4.04 14.02 -12.44
C GLY A 619 -4.43 13.22 -13.68
N ALA A 620 -4.38 13.83 -14.87
CA ALA A 620 -4.63 13.13 -16.13
C ALA A 620 -3.60 12.03 -16.41
N LEU A 621 -2.32 12.26 -16.09
CA LEU A 621 -1.28 11.23 -16.19
C LEU A 621 -1.50 10.10 -15.18
N VAL A 622 -1.90 10.41 -13.94
CA VAL A 622 -2.27 9.40 -12.94
C VAL A 622 -3.40 8.51 -13.48
N LEU A 623 -4.46 9.10 -14.04
CA LEU A 623 -5.57 8.35 -14.63
C LEU A 623 -5.13 7.51 -15.83
N ALA A 624 -4.30 8.06 -16.73
CA ALA A 624 -3.77 7.32 -17.87
C ALA A 624 -2.90 6.14 -17.42
N SER A 625 -2.04 6.34 -16.42
CA SER A 625 -1.19 5.32 -15.83
C SER A 625 -2.00 4.23 -15.12
N PHE A 626 -3.03 4.64 -14.36
CA PHE A 626 -3.98 3.73 -13.72
C PHE A 626 -4.70 2.85 -14.74
N TRP A 627 -5.10 3.43 -15.89
CA TRP A 627 -5.69 2.68 -17.00
C TRP A 627 -4.72 1.69 -17.65
N ARG A 628 -3.46 2.09 -17.87
CA ARG A 628 -2.42 1.25 -18.49
C ARG A 628 -2.00 0.06 -17.61
N MET A 629 -1.81 0.30 -16.31
CA MET A 629 -1.27 -0.70 -15.38
C MET A 629 -2.38 -1.50 -14.68
N GLY A 630 -3.48 -0.85 -14.31
CA GLY A 630 -4.46 -1.36 -13.38
C GLY A 630 -4.02 -1.24 -11.91
N PRO A 631 -4.96 -1.26 -10.95
CA PRO A 631 -4.68 -1.00 -9.53
C PRO A 631 -3.80 -2.08 -8.89
N ARG A 632 -3.96 -3.36 -9.30
CA ARG A 632 -3.21 -4.48 -8.72
C ARG A 632 -1.73 -4.44 -9.06
N GLU A 633 -1.41 -4.25 -10.34
CA GLU A 633 -0.04 -4.12 -10.82
C GLU A 633 0.65 -2.91 -10.17
N MET A 634 -0.08 -1.79 -10.07
CA MET A 634 0.39 -0.59 -9.40
C MET A 634 0.77 -0.88 -7.94
N LEU A 635 -0.07 -1.60 -7.20
CA LEU A 635 0.22 -2.01 -5.82
C LEU A 635 1.40 -2.99 -5.73
N GLN A 636 1.45 -3.99 -6.60
CA GLN A 636 2.51 -5.01 -6.56
C GLN A 636 3.91 -4.44 -6.73
N ARG A 637 4.06 -3.39 -7.55
CA ARG A 637 5.35 -2.69 -7.74
C ARG A 637 5.90 -2.03 -6.48
N LEU A 638 5.05 -1.68 -5.52
CA LEU A 638 5.49 -1.16 -4.22
C LEU A 638 6.15 -2.24 -3.36
N PHE A 639 5.63 -3.47 -3.41
CA PHE A 639 6.04 -4.56 -2.52
C PHE A 639 7.04 -5.53 -3.17
N SER A 640 7.09 -5.62 -4.50
CA SER A 640 8.07 -6.46 -5.21
C SER A 640 9.51 -6.00 -5.02
N SER A 641 9.75 -4.70 -4.75
CA SER A 641 11.08 -4.17 -4.43
C SER A 641 11.57 -4.54 -3.02
N VAL A 642 10.67 -4.95 -2.11
CA VAL A 642 10.99 -5.22 -0.70
C VAL A 642 11.17 -6.72 -0.42
N GLY A 643 10.72 -7.58 -1.34
CA GLY A 643 10.78 -9.03 -1.20
C GLY A 643 11.85 -9.70 -2.07
N HIS A 644 13.08 -9.75 -1.59
CA HIS A 644 14.02 -10.79 -2.05
C HIS A 644 14.60 -11.54 -0.86
N THR A 645 14.09 -12.75 -0.63
CA THR A 645 14.92 -13.90 -0.23
C THR A 645 14.24 -15.22 -0.62
N HIS A 646 14.97 -15.98 -1.44
CA HIS A 646 14.93 -17.44 -1.71
C HIS A 646 14.01 -18.01 -2.80
N GLY A 647 14.67 -18.54 -3.84
CA GLY A 647 14.22 -19.60 -4.78
C GLY A 647 13.02 -19.20 -5.63
N GLU A 648 13.15 -18.99 -6.92
CA GLU A 648 13.30 -20.07 -7.91
C GLU A 648 13.85 -19.48 -9.22
N ASN A 649 14.60 -20.30 -9.95
CA ASN A 649 15.09 -20.01 -11.29
C ASN A 649 13.90 -19.80 -12.24
N GLU A 650 13.72 -18.59 -12.77
CA GLU A 650 12.94 -18.37 -13.99
C GLU A 650 13.83 -17.65 -15.01
N SER A 651 14.41 -18.48 -15.88
CA SER A 651 15.05 -18.08 -17.12
C SER A 651 13.97 -17.68 -18.13
N ASP A 652 13.52 -16.44 -18.10
CA ASP A 652 12.70 -15.86 -19.19
C ASP A 652 13.61 -15.15 -20.20
N CYS A 653 14.22 -15.97 -21.05
CA CYS A 653 14.79 -15.54 -22.33
C CYS A 653 13.68 -15.57 -23.39
N CYS A 654 12.80 -14.57 -23.41
CA CYS A 654 11.97 -14.28 -24.57
C CYS A 654 11.62 -12.78 -24.59
N GLY A 655 12.44 -12.02 -25.32
CA GLY A 655 12.15 -10.64 -25.65
C GLY A 655 10.92 -10.55 -26.54
N THR A 656 10.08 -9.56 -26.24
CA THR A 656 8.95 -9.15 -27.07
C THR A 656 9.48 -8.42 -28.29
N ASP A 657 9.55 -9.10 -29.44
CA ASP A 657 9.55 -8.47 -30.74
C ASP A 657 8.35 -9.01 -31.55
N ASP A 658 7.41 -8.10 -31.81
CA ASP A 658 6.28 -8.28 -32.71
C ASP A 658 6.78 -8.46 -34.15
N THR A 659 7.00 -9.70 -34.59
CA THR A 659 6.79 -10.10 -36.00
C THR A 659 6.57 -11.62 -36.11
N THR A 660 5.34 -11.99 -36.48
CA THR A 660 4.94 -13.17 -37.25
C THR A 660 5.47 -14.58 -36.87
N SER A 661 4.48 -15.43 -36.56
CA SER A 661 4.35 -16.85 -36.95
C SER A 661 4.79 -17.96 -35.96
N SER A 662 3.79 -18.78 -35.64
CA SER A 662 3.85 -20.26 -35.60
C SER A 662 4.82 -20.92 -34.62
N CYS A 663 4.28 -21.45 -33.52
CA CYS A 663 4.49 -22.86 -33.15
C CYS A 663 3.28 -23.39 -32.36
N CYS A 664 2.45 -24.17 -33.04
CA CYS A 664 1.45 -25.07 -32.45
C CYS A 664 2.14 -26.32 -31.89
N GLY A 665 1.47 -27.01 -30.94
CA GLY A 665 1.41 -28.48 -31.00
C GLY A 665 1.59 -29.23 -29.68
N THR A 666 0.47 -29.72 -29.18
CA THR A 666 0.25 -30.73 -28.14
C THR A 666 0.95 -32.08 -28.38
N GLU A 667 1.43 -32.75 -27.31
CA GLU A 667 0.99 -34.10 -26.84
C GLU A 667 2.08 -34.87 -26.05
N THR A 668 1.67 -35.43 -24.90
CA THR A 668 2.19 -36.65 -24.22
C THR A 668 3.61 -36.69 -23.64
N ALA A 669 3.69 -36.73 -22.31
CA ALA A 669 4.82 -37.24 -21.54
C ALA A 669 4.93 -38.77 -21.67
N PRO A 670 6.12 -39.39 -21.44
CA PRO A 670 6.39 -39.88 -20.08
C PRO A 670 7.86 -39.90 -19.61
N LYS A 671 8.00 -39.79 -18.27
CA LYS A 671 8.98 -40.42 -17.34
C LYS A 671 10.49 -40.10 -17.46
N GLU A 672 11.01 -39.52 -16.37
CA GLU A 672 12.43 -39.38 -16.01
C GLU A 672 13.14 -40.75 -15.80
N PRO A 673 14.48 -40.78 -15.63
CA PRO A 673 15.06 -40.53 -14.30
C PRO A 673 16.31 -39.62 -14.25
N SER A 674 16.31 -38.74 -13.25
CA SER A 674 17.42 -38.30 -12.38
C SER A 674 18.87 -38.35 -12.91
N CYS A 675 19.54 -37.19 -12.89
CA CYS A 675 20.98 -37.10 -12.65
C CYS A 675 21.29 -35.91 -11.74
N CYS A 676 21.37 -36.18 -10.43
CA CYS A 676 22.20 -35.42 -9.49
C CYS A 676 23.50 -36.20 -9.35
N GLY A 677 24.63 -35.57 -9.68
CA GLY A 677 25.97 -36.09 -9.46
C GLY A 677 26.90 -34.93 -9.12
N THR A 678 27.23 -34.82 -7.85
CA THR A 678 28.25 -33.96 -7.27
C THR A 678 29.64 -34.51 -7.59
N GLU A 679 30.60 -33.68 -8.03
CA GLU A 679 32.03 -33.81 -7.68
C GLU A 679 32.89 -32.60 -8.17
N THR A 680 33.45 -31.90 -7.18
CA THR A 680 34.79 -31.26 -7.08
C THR A 680 35.59 -30.74 -8.31
N ALA A 681 35.81 -29.41 -8.29
CA ALA A 681 37.09 -28.68 -8.47
C ALA A 681 37.63 -28.34 -9.91
N PRO A 682 38.62 -27.42 -10.08
CA PRO A 682 38.41 -26.15 -10.79
C PRO A 682 39.42 -25.83 -11.93
N LYS A 683 39.23 -24.66 -12.56
CA LYS A 683 40.18 -23.80 -13.32
C LYS A 683 40.06 -23.74 -14.85
N GLU A 684 40.20 -22.50 -15.33
CA GLU A 684 40.78 -22.04 -16.61
C GLU A 684 40.01 -22.48 -17.88
N SER A 685 39.82 -21.69 -18.92
CA SER A 685 40.34 -20.40 -19.36
C SER A 685 39.51 -19.96 -20.58
N SER A 686 39.60 -18.68 -20.89
CA SER A 686 39.31 -18.03 -22.17
C SER A 686 39.23 -18.91 -23.43
N CYS A 687 38.32 -18.56 -24.33
CA CYS A 687 38.69 -18.23 -25.72
C CYS A 687 37.52 -17.56 -26.46
N CYS A 688 37.59 -16.22 -26.59
CA CYS A 688 37.11 -15.55 -27.80
C CYS A 688 38.24 -15.64 -28.84
N GLY A 689 37.88 -15.97 -30.08
CA GLY A 689 38.80 -15.92 -31.22
C GLY A 689 38.01 -15.75 -32.51
N THR A 690 37.98 -14.52 -32.99
CA THR A 690 37.54 -14.06 -34.31
C THR A 690 38.53 -14.48 -35.39
N GLU A 691 38.06 -14.88 -36.59
CA GLU A 691 38.63 -14.50 -37.90
C GLU A 691 37.74 -15.03 -39.06
N THR A 692 37.57 -14.19 -40.09
CA THR A 692 36.72 -14.30 -41.30
C THR A 692 37.51 -14.83 -42.52
N PRO A 693 37.05 -14.69 -43.79
CA PRO A 693 36.06 -15.49 -44.54
C PRO A 693 36.69 -16.11 -45.82
N GLU A 694 36.09 -17.13 -46.47
CA GLU A 694 36.23 -17.32 -47.94
C GLU A 694 35.33 -18.42 -48.56
N THR A 695 34.64 -18.01 -49.64
CA THR A 695 34.25 -18.76 -50.86
C THR A 695 33.37 -20.02 -50.82
N ALA A 696 32.19 -19.89 -51.44
CA ALA A 696 31.35 -20.94 -52.04
C ALA A 696 31.99 -21.52 -53.34
N PRO A 697 31.35 -22.40 -54.16
CA PRO A 697 30.09 -23.15 -54.01
C PRO A 697 30.18 -24.65 -54.41
N LYS A 698 29.13 -25.47 -54.15
CA LYS A 698 28.58 -26.45 -55.11
C LYS A 698 27.34 -27.22 -54.58
N GLU A 699 26.28 -27.02 -55.36
CA GLU A 699 25.06 -27.78 -55.66
C GLU A 699 24.89 -29.27 -55.26
N SER A 700 23.66 -29.54 -54.80
CA SER A 700 22.69 -30.53 -55.34
C SER A 700 22.47 -31.91 -54.69
N SER A 701 21.16 -32.15 -54.48
CA SER A 701 20.44 -33.43 -54.57
C SER A 701 20.61 -34.41 -53.39
N CYS A 702 19.68 -35.27 -53.02
CA CYS A 702 18.28 -35.50 -53.38
C CYS A 702 17.74 -36.49 -52.33
N CYS A 703 16.41 -36.52 -52.17
CA CYS A 703 15.65 -37.51 -51.39
C CYS A 703 16.14 -38.96 -51.53
N GLY A 704 16.06 -39.74 -50.43
CA GLY A 704 16.39 -41.16 -50.43
C GLY A 704 15.93 -41.95 -49.20
N SER A 705 14.61 -41.99 -48.96
CA SER A 705 13.81 -43.14 -48.52
C SER A 705 14.43 -44.32 -47.72
N LYS A 706 13.86 -44.52 -46.51
CA LYS A 706 13.34 -45.76 -45.88
C LYS A 706 14.27 -46.79 -45.21
N LYS A 707 13.67 -47.35 -44.14
CA LYS A 707 13.96 -48.56 -43.33
C LYS A 707 14.96 -48.31 -42.20
N ASP A 708 14.65 -48.57 -40.93
CA ASP A 708 13.62 -49.39 -40.26
C ASP A 708 13.10 -48.72 -38.97
#